data_AF-A0AAE0PBZ1-F1
#
_entry.id   AF-A0AAE0PBZ1-F1
#
_cell.length_a   1.000
_cell.length_b   1.000
_cell.length_c   1.000
_cell.angle_alpha   90.00
_cell.angle_beta   90.00
_cell.angle_gamma   90.00
#
_symmetry.space_group_name_H-M   'P 1'
#
loop_
_entity.id
_entity.type
_entity.pdbx_description
1 polymer ?
#
loop_
_entity_poly.entity_id
_entity_poly.type
_entity_poly.pdbx_seq_one_letter_code
_entity_poly.pdbx_strand_id
1 'polypeptide(L)'
;MVSFSKFGEFKDIQLTAQKEPEKPTSAEVGSKDRLNAGEELTNGQRISSPNGEYTLVMQEDCNLVLCRKGESPIWERGKTPGVAAERLVFRKDGELELLTWSGDQKWATGTAGRGNSNSFFAIRDDGNLVIETDGQIAWSSKTGPEIPVAKRDRIKGGERLIAGEALTSPNGRFTLTLQNDGNFVLYEGKQARWASGRFSSRRGGGWLVLSAEGNITTFSDDQSSLWSTRTRYRRGGGDCELIIQDDGAAVVKLDGITIWAVNGGSAQTYEPRDFTPVTSGDKIGLGQYLAAGQSIASRNGDMCATVEKGRIIVRHTKTGDFIIISANPRNETATKLTVGYNDDIILWGENGSKIWQSSDNINEYAAINSDEDDRQRDVRHGNDREGGLVVDDTGDLRLYAPGWSNGVVWRSGRYFPGFSGKRLSELKPGEILVIGQTLLSKYAQHELSLLPSGNLCLRSVRLNSSTYYFTNYDTRLTDAHYLEFGHDYVLEVRGETNGMIWRSSNRKLDLWKYDDYDRSNKPPRFIVDDHETPYIRAVDHPHRARYKAWLLTDLESSLTPTKPASVGDTLRPKFTLKPEHILQSTSGNYQAKFTKKGEFVLVSGTDEVIIWRAKRTVYSDSVWITEGGNLCVGEIEEGNIKWQSETAGTGSDARLVVQDDGNMCLYAGGKCTWHSDTVGGWRKDLDVW
;
A
#
# COMPACT_ATOMS: atom_id res chain seq x y z
N MET A 1 63.10 -34.94 63.79
CA MET A 1 61.90 -34.78 64.64
C MET A 1 60.84 -34.19 63.73
N VAL A 2 59.79 -34.86 63.25
CA VAL A 2 58.86 -35.90 63.74
C VAL A 2 58.32 -36.56 62.44
N SER A 3 58.51 -37.82 62.05
CA SER A 3 58.04 -39.17 62.47
C SER A 3 56.52 -39.44 62.59
N PHE A 4 56.11 -40.46 61.81
CA PHE A 4 54.89 -41.30 61.81
C PHE A 4 53.57 -40.66 61.33
N SER A 5 52.63 -41.30 60.62
CA SER A 5 52.44 -42.60 59.92
C SER A 5 50.94 -42.62 59.53
N LYS A 6 50.41 -43.15 58.42
CA LYS A 6 50.20 -44.56 58.03
C LYS A 6 49.40 -44.49 56.70
N PHE A 7 49.88 -45.13 55.63
CA PHE A 7 49.44 -46.42 55.08
C PHE A 7 48.00 -46.53 54.53
N GLY A 8 47.94 -46.80 53.22
CA GLY A 8 46.81 -47.30 52.45
C GLY A 8 47.28 -47.55 51.01
N GLU A 9 47.83 -48.75 50.78
CA GLU A 9 48.61 -49.15 49.60
C GLU A 9 47.77 -49.57 48.37
N PHE A 10 48.29 -49.12 47.21
CA PHE A 10 48.50 -49.79 45.91
C PHE A 10 47.38 -50.59 45.20
N LYS A 11 47.17 -50.21 43.93
CA LYS A 11 47.72 -51.01 42.81
C LYS A 11 48.06 -50.16 41.58
N ASP A 12 49.21 -50.51 41.03
CA ASP A 12 50.05 -49.79 40.06
C ASP A 12 49.44 -49.61 38.67
N ILE A 13 49.92 -48.60 37.93
CA ILE A 13 50.69 -48.80 36.69
C ILE A 13 51.63 -47.59 36.52
N GLN A 14 52.91 -47.91 36.31
CA GLN A 14 54.08 -47.04 36.26
C GLN A 14 54.07 -46.07 35.07
N LEU A 15 54.36 -44.79 35.35
CA LEU A 15 54.97 -43.87 34.38
C LEU A 15 56.48 -44.14 34.32
N THR A 16 57.00 -44.49 33.14
CA THR A 16 58.42 -44.37 32.83
C THR A 16 58.62 -43.55 31.57
N ALA A 17 59.68 -42.73 31.64
CA ALA A 17 60.03 -41.62 30.77
C ALA A 17 60.12 -41.95 29.27
N GLN A 18 59.92 -40.88 28.49
CA GLN A 18 60.01 -40.81 27.04
C GLN A 18 61.30 -41.43 26.49
N LYS A 19 61.12 -42.39 25.57
CA LYS A 19 62.09 -42.72 24.52
C LYS A 19 61.54 -42.10 23.24
N GLU A 20 62.33 -41.25 22.57
CA GLU A 20 62.00 -40.69 21.26
C GLU A 20 61.54 -41.81 20.30
N PRO A 21 60.36 -41.72 19.68
CA PRO A 21 60.01 -42.61 18.60
C PRO A 21 60.77 -42.19 17.35
N GLU A 22 61.45 -43.17 16.77
CA GLU A 22 62.18 -43.10 15.51
C GLU A 22 61.34 -42.47 14.39
N LYS A 23 62.03 -41.70 13.54
CA LYS A 23 61.50 -41.09 12.31
C LYS A 23 60.84 -42.18 11.45
N PRO A 24 59.51 -42.15 11.20
CA PRO A 24 58.88 -43.12 10.34
C PRO A 24 59.42 -42.95 8.92
N THR A 25 59.98 -44.04 8.41
CA THR A 25 60.34 -44.22 7.02
C THR A 25 59.08 -44.04 6.16
N SER A 26 59.23 -43.34 5.04
CA SER A 26 58.19 -43.04 4.06
C SER A 26 57.35 -44.27 3.70
N ALA A 27 56.14 -44.34 4.25
CA ALA A 27 55.07 -45.17 3.69
C ALA A 27 54.35 -44.34 2.63
N GLU A 28 54.26 -44.87 1.41
CA GLU A 28 53.30 -44.41 0.40
C GLU A 28 51.89 -44.51 0.97
N VAL A 29 51.39 -43.39 1.50
CA VAL A 29 49.96 -43.21 1.75
C VAL A 29 49.35 -43.01 0.36
N GLY A 30 48.55 -43.99 -0.08
CA GLY A 30 47.75 -43.84 -1.30
C GLY A 30 47.04 -42.49 -1.25
N SER A 31 47.36 -41.62 -2.22
CA SER A 31 46.87 -40.26 -2.25
C SER A 31 45.34 -40.29 -2.22
N LYS A 32 44.76 -39.76 -1.15
CA LYS A 32 43.31 -39.58 -1.03
C LYS A 32 42.84 -38.66 -2.16
N ASP A 33 41.73 -39.01 -2.82
CA ASP A 33 41.21 -38.27 -3.98
C ASP A 33 40.22 -37.16 -3.62
N ARG A 34 39.78 -37.15 -2.36
CA ARG A 34 38.72 -36.29 -1.84
C ARG A 34 38.87 -35.97 -0.35
N LEU A 35 38.11 -35.00 0.14
CA LEU A 35 37.78 -34.77 1.55
C LEU A 35 36.28 -35.04 1.72
N ASN A 36 35.91 -35.96 2.60
CA ASN A 36 34.53 -36.18 3.01
C ASN A 36 34.12 -35.16 4.07
N ALA A 37 32.81 -35.01 4.27
CA ALA A 37 32.21 -34.15 5.27
C ALA A 37 32.84 -34.33 6.68
N GLY A 38 33.44 -33.27 7.20
CA GLY A 38 34.12 -33.21 8.50
C GLY A 38 35.63 -33.43 8.45
N GLU A 39 36.22 -33.65 7.28
CA GLU A 39 37.66 -33.86 7.12
C GLU A 39 38.39 -32.55 6.77
N GLU A 40 39.68 -32.51 7.08
CA GLU A 40 40.55 -31.35 6.84
C GLU A 40 41.87 -31.75 6.18
N LEU A 41 42.56 -30.74 5.67
CA LEU A 41 43.86 -30.84 5.03
C LEU A 41 44.75 -29.75 5.63
N THR A 42 45.76 -30.15 6.38
CA THR A 42 46.71 -29.27 7.10
C THR A 42 48.00 -29.08 6.31
N ASN A 43 48.87 -28.18 6.77
CA ASN A 43 50.19 -27.94 6.16
C ASN A 43 50.95 -29.24 5.82
N GLY A 44 51.45 -29.32 4.59
CA GLY A 44 52.18 -30.47 4.02
C GLY A 44 51.29 -31.58 3.47
N GLN A 45 49.99 -31.60 3.79
CA GLN A 45 49.06 -32.61 3.29
C GLN A 45 48.58 -32.30 1.87
N ARG A 46 48.12 -33.33 1.16
CA ARG A 46 47.67 -33.23 -0.23
C ARG A 46 46.56 -34.23 -0.54
N ILE A 47 45.76 -33.91 -1.55
CA ILE A 47 44.87 -34.83 -2.26
C ILE A 47 45.21 -34.78 -3.76
N SER A 48 45.00 -35.86 -4.51
CA SER A 48 45.29 -35.93 -5.94
C SER A 48 44.10 -36.46 -6.73
N SER A 49 43.99 -36.07 -8.00
CA SER A 49 42.98 -36.67 -8.88
C SER A 49 43.17 -38.19 -9.00
N PRO A 50 42.11 -38.97 -9.27
CA PRO A 50 42.21 -40.42 -9.47
C PRO A 50 43.26 -40.87 -10.50
N ASN A 51 43.47 -40.09 -11.57
CA ASN A 51 44.50 -40.33 -12.60
C ASN A 51 45.91 -39.87 -12.19
N GLY A 52 46.07 -39.21 -11.04
CA GLY A 52 47.35 -38.74 -10.51
C GLY A 52 47.94 -37.50 -11.22
N GLU A 53 47.21 -36.90 -12.17
CA GLU A 53 47.70 -35.76 -12.96
C GLU A 53 47.57 -34.41 -12.24
N TYR A 54 46.67 -34.31 -11.26
CA TYR A 54 46.42 -33.09 -10.50
C TYR A 54 46.60 -33.32 -9.01
N THR A 55 47.14 -32.34 -8.30
CA THR A 55 47.36 -32.41 -6.86
C THR A 55 47.03 -31.07 -6.20
N LEU A 56 46.15 -31.08 -5.21
CA LEU A 56 45.89 -29.96 -4.32
C LEU A 56 46.70 -30.16 -3.05
N VAL A 57 47.51 -29.17 -2.69
CA VAL A 57 48.41 -29.21 -1.54
C VAL A 57 48.23 -27.97 -0.68
N MET A 58 48.15 -28.15 0.64
CA MET A 58 48.32 -27.05 1.59
C MET A 58 49.82 -26.93 1.88
N GLN A 59 50.46 -25.93 1.29
CA GLN A 59 51.91 -25.76 1.35
C GLN A 59 52.37 -25.22 2.72
N GLU A 60 53.63 -25.47 3.06
CA GLU A 60 54.24 -24.96 4.31
C GLU A 60 54.31 -23.42 4.34
N ASP A 61 54.30 -22.76 3.17
CA ASP A 61 54.20 -21.30 3.06
C ASP A 61 52.78 -20.77 3.27
N CYS A 62 51.86 -21.62 3.75
CA CYS A 62 50.48 -21.28 4.10
C CYS A 62 49.62 -20.88 2.89
N ASN A 63 49.95 -21.41 1.71
CA ASN A 63 49.18 -21.30 0.48
C ASN A 63 48.53 -22.64 0.10
N LEU A 64 47.25 -22.63 -0.25
CA LEU A 64 46.55 -23.76 -0.81
C LEU A 64 46.68 -23.72 -2.34
N VAL A 65 47.30 -24.74 -2.92
CA VAL A 65 47.70 -24.71 -4.33
C VAL A 65 47.27 -25.96 -5.06
N LEU A 66 46.62 -25.78 -6.22
CA LEU A 66 46.37 -26.84 -7.19
C LEU A 66 47.44 -26.81 -8.27
N CYS A 67 48.13 -27.94 -8.45
CA CYS A 67 49.13 -28.14 -9.49
C CYS A 67 48.68 -29.23 -10.45
N ARG A 68 49.06 -29.07 -11.73
CA ARG A 68 49.12 -30.16 -12.69
C ARG A 68 50.53 -30.73 -12.73
N LYS A 69 50.66 -32.04 -12.90
CA LYS A 69 51.94 -32.75 -12.87
C LYS A 69 52.94 -32.17 -13.89
N GLY A 70 54.09 -31.72 -13.40
CA GLY A 70 55.14 -31.13 -14.23
C GLY A 70 54.89 -29.69 -14.68
N GLU A 71 53.82 -29.04 -14.19
CA GLU A 71 53.46 -27.66 -14.54
C GLU A 71 53.47 -26.75 -13.30
N SER A 72 53.43 -25.44 -13.56
CA SER A 72 53.23 -24.42 -12.51
C SER A 72 51.81 -24.51 -11.91
N PRO A 73 51.60 -23.93 -10.71
CA PRO A 73 50.28 -23.81 -10.10
C PRO A 73 49.20 -23.29 -11.07
N ILE A 74 48.06 -23.97 -11.13
CA ILE A 74 46.91 -23.58 -11.96
C ILE A 74 45.80 -22.89 -11.16
N TRP A 75 45.85 -22.98 -9.83
CA TRP A 75 44.96 -22.25 -8.92
C TRP A 75 45.60 -22.13 -7.53
N GLU A 76 45.35 -21.01 -6.85
CA GLU A 76 45.87 -20.74 -5.50
C GLU A 76 44.92 -19.90 -4.62
N ARG A 77 44.95 -20.14 -3.30
CA ARG A 77 44.28 -19.36 -2.25
C ARG A 77 45.11 -19.37 -0.98
N GLY A 78 45.08 -18.28 -0.20
CA GLY A 78 45.68 -18.22 1.15
C GLY A 78 46.79 -17.17 1.31
N LYS A 79 47.49 -16.84 0.21
CA LYS A 79 48.60 -15.86 0.19
C LYS A 79 48.20 -14.38 0.32
N THR A 80 46.98 -14.07 0.73
CA THR A 80 46.51 -12.70 1.00
C THR A 80 47.19 -12.11 2.25
N PRO A 81 47.51 -10.80 2.28
CA PRO A 81 48.13 -10.15 3.45
C PRO A 81 47.37 -10.41 4.77
N GLY A 82 48.10 -10.62 5.87
CA GLY A 82 47.53 -10.91 7.20
C GLY A 82 48.02 -12.22 7.81
N VAL A 83 47.32 -12.72 8.84
CA VAL A 83 47.64 -13.98 9.55
C VAL A 83 47.66 -15.16 8.58
N ALA A 84 48.62 -16.08 8.66
CA ALA A 84 48.76 -17.16 7.69
C ALA A 84 47.61 -18.20 7.80
N ALA A 85 47.21 -18.80 6.67
CA ALA A 85 46.28 -19.94 6.66
C ALA A 85 47.00 -21.22 7.09
N GLU A 86 46.35 -22.12 7.83
CA GLU A 86 46.98 -23.34 8.37
C GLU A 86 46.28 -24.62 7.92
N ARG A 87 44.97 -24.55 7.62
CA ARG A 87 44.19 -25.72 7.23
C ARG A 87 43.03 -25.38 6.31
N LEU A 88 42.72 -26.32 5.42
CA LEU A 88 41.50 -26.39 4.63
C LEU A 88 40.55 -27.38 5.30
N VAL A 89 39.35 -26.95 5.68
CA VAL A 89 38.36 -27.79 6.36
C VAL A 89 37.15 -27.95 5.45
N PHE A 90 36.73 -29.19 5.18
CA PHE A 90 35.44 -29.46 4.56
C PHE A 90 34.44 -29.83 5.63
N ARG A 91 33.60 -28.88 6.02
CA ARG A 91 32.66 -29.02 7.13
C ARG A 91 31.49 -29.93 6.76
N LYS A 92 30.79 -30.46 7.77
CA LYS A 92 29.64 -31.35 7.58
C LYS A 92 28.42 -30.69 6.94
N ASP A 93 28.33 -29.37 7.04
CA ASP A 93 27.31 -28.58 6.35
C ASP A 93 27.70 -28.26 4.90
N GLY A 94 28.82 -28.78 4.39
CA GLY A 94 29.24 -28.65 3.00
C GLY A 94 30.00 -27.38 2.67
N GLU A 95 30.37 -26.56 3.66
CA GLU A 95 31.30 -25.44 3.46
C GLU A 95 32.75 -25.95 3.37
N LEU A 96 33.51 -25.45 2.39
CA LEU A 96 34.95 -25.67 2.31
C LEU A 96 35.65 -24.36 2.68
N GLU A 97 36.33 -24.35 3.82
CA GLU A 97 36.91 -23.15 4.41
C GLU A 97 38.43 -23.27 4.51
N LEU A 98 39.13 -22.22 4.15
CA LEU A 98 40.54 -22.03 4.46
C LEU A 98 40.63 -21.18 5.73
N LEU A 99 41.19 -21.76 6.79
CA LEU A 99 41.24 -21.16 8.12
C LEU A 99 42.68 -20.85 8.56
N THR A 100 42.82 -19.82 9.39
CA THR A 100 44.05 -19.52 10.15
C THR A 100 44.16 -20.38 11.41
N TRP A 101 45.30 -20.31 12.11
CA TRP A 101 45.53 -21.02 13.37
C TRP A 101 44.56 -20.64 14.50
N SER A 102 44.10 -19.38 14.53
CA SER A 102 43.10 -18.88 15.47
C SER A 102 41.68 -19.30 15.11
N GLY A 103 41.47 -19.93 13.94
CA GLY A 103 40.17 -20.31 13.41
C GLY A 103 39.50 -19.24 12.55
N ASP A 104 40.17 -18.12 12.28
CA ASP A 104 39.61 -17.07 11.42
C ASP A 104 39.58 -17.51 9.95
N GLN A 105 38.48 -17.22 9.26
CA GLN A 105 38.27 -17.60 7.86
C GLN A 105 39.03 -16.67 6.89
N LYS A 106 39.92 -17.26 6.10
CA LYS A 106 40.66 -16.60 5.01
C LYS A 106 39.93 -16.66 3.68
N TRP A 107 39.25 -17.76 3.43
CA TRP A 107 38.48 -18.01 2.22
C TRP A 107 37.44 -19.10 2.49
N ALA A 108 36.33 -19.08 1.77
CA ALA A 108 35.35 -20.15 1.79
C ALA A 108 34.69 -20.28 0.41
N THR A 109 34.09 -21.43 0.14
CA THR A 109 33.33 -21.69 -1.09
C THR A 109 31.94 -21.06 -1.09
N GLY A 110 31.46 -20.62 0.07
CA GLY A 110 30.11 -20.11 0.28
C GLY A 110 29.08 -21.23 0.16
N THR A 111 29.44 -22.46 0.50
CA THR A 111 28.62 -23.68 0.35
C THR A 111 28.05 -24.19 1.68
N ALA A 112 28.08 -23.41 2.75
CA ALA A 112 27.50 -23.75 4.03
C ALA A 112 26.01 -24.12 3.90
N GLY A 113 25.64 -25.18 4.62
CA GLY A 113 24.34 -25.82 4.53
C GLY A 113 24.11 -26.65 3.26
N ARG A 114 25.04 -26.70 2.28
CA ARG A 114 24.94 -27.48 1.01
C ARG A 114 25.31 -28.95 1.14
N GLY A 115 25.93 -29.33 2.24
CA GLY A 115 26.41 -30.69 2.47
C GLY A 115 25.53 -31.52 3.39
N ASN A 116 25.68 -32.84 3.25
CA ASN A 116 25.18 -33.86 4.16
C ASN A 116 26.26 -34.94 4.34
N SER A 117 25.92 -36.09 4.93
CA SER A 117 26.87 -37.18 5.16
C SER A 117 27.45 -37.80 3.88
N ASN A 118 26.81 -37.59 2.73
CA ASN A 118 27.26 -38.10 1.43
C ASN A 118 28.11 -37.06 0.66
N SER A 119 28.30 -35.86 1.21
CA SER A 119 29.06 -34.80 0.53
C SER A 119 30.55 -35.03 0.59
N PHE A 120 31.24 -34.68 -0.49
CA PHE A 120 32.69 -34.68 -0.54
C PHE A 120 33.23 -33.57 -1.45
N PHE A 121 34.42 -33.09 -1.14
CA PHE A 121 35.23 -32.23 -1.98
C PHE A 121 36.29 -33.07 -2.70
N ALA A 122 36.38 -33.05 -4.03
CA ALA A 122 37.31 -33.89 -4.78
C ALA A 122 38.02 -33.14 -5.91
N ILE A 123 39.16 -33.70 -6.34
CA ILE A 123 39.80 -33.33 -7.60
C ILE A 123 39.38 -34.34 -8.66
N ARG A 124 38.80 -33.87 -9.77
CA ARG A 124 38.51 -34.72 -10.92
C ARG A 124 39.74 -34.91 -11.80
N ASP A 125 39.72 -35.97 -12.61
CA ASP A 125 40.75 -36.29 -13.60
C ASP A 125 40.98 -35.22 -14.67
N ASP A 126 40.00 -34.33 -14.81
CA ASP A 126 40.03 -33.19 -15.72
C ASP A 126 40.66 -31.94 -15.09
N GLY A 127 41.06 -31.98 -13.82
CA GLY A 127 41.68 -30.87 -13.10
C GLY A 127 40.70 -29.89 -12.48
N ASN A 128 39.41 -30.18 -12.49
CA ASN A 128 38.42 -29.38 -11.77
C ASN A 128 38.30 -29.82 -10.31
N LEU A 129 38.29 -28.85 -9.39
CA LEU A 129 37.96 -29.08 -7.99
C LEU A 129 36.45 -28.98 -7.84
N VAL A 130 35.81 -29.98 -7.26
CA VAL A 130 34.35 -30.03 -7.11
C VAL A 130 33.96 -30.33 -5.67
N ILE A 131 32.88 -29.71 -5.21
CA ILE A 131 32.11 -30.22 -4.07
C ILE A 131 30.93 -30.96 -4.67
N GLU A 132 30.83 -32.25 -4.42
CA GLU A 132 29.70 -33.08 -4.84
C GLU A 132 28.82 -33.40 -3.63
N THR A 133 27.51 -33.35 -3.82
CA THR A 133 26.51 -33.77 -2.83
C THR A 133 25.41 -34.52 -3.56
N ASP A 134 25.16 -35.77 -3.17
CA ASP A 134 24.14 -36.64 -3.78
C ASP A 134 24.24 -36.73 -5.32
N GLY A 135 25.46 -36.83 -5.85
CA GLY A 135 25.72 -36.92 -7.30
C GLY A 135 25.62 -35.60 -8.07
N GLN A 136 25.49 -34.46 -7.39
CA GLN A 136 25.41 -33.12 -7.98
C GLN A 136 26.60 -32.26 -7.58
N ILE A 137 27.12 -31.45 -8.51
CA ILE A 137 28.23 -30.52 -8.25
C ILE A 137 27.68 -29.25 -7.60
N ALA A 138 27.87 -29.11 -6.29
CA ALA A 138 27.47 -27.96 -5.47
C ALA A 138 28.49 -26.79 -5.53
N TRP A 139 29.69 -27.04 -6.02
CA TRP A 139 30.69 -26.00 -6.31
C TRP A 139 31.75 -26.54 -7.27
N SER A 140 32.33 -25.67 -8.09
CA SER A 140 33.41 -25.99 -9.02
C SER A 140 34.43 -24.85 -9.08
N SER A 141 35.73 -25.16 -9.04
CA SER A 141 36.80 -24.16 -9.23
C SER A 141 36.90 -23.65 -10.66
N LYS A 142 36.34 -24.38 -11.64
CA LYS A 142 36.43 -24.10 -13.08
C LYS A 142 37.87 -24.12 -13.61
N THR A 143 38.72 -24.94 -12.99
CA THR A 143 40.15 -25.10 -13.37
C THR A 143 40.38 -26.19 -14.40
N GLY A 144 39.44 -27.14 -14.55
CA GLY A 144 39.42 -28.13 -15.63
C GLY A 144 38.68 -27.64 -16.89
N PRO A 145 38.63 -28.44 -17.99
CA PRO A 145 37.78 -28.15 -19.13
C PRO A 145 36.35 -27.91 -18.66
N GLU A 146 35.66 -26.99 -19.33
CA GLU A 146 34.29 -26.59 -19.00
C GLU A 146 33.47 -27.86 -18.79
N ILE A 147 33.13 -28.17 -17.52
CA ILE A 147 32.24 -29.28 -17.22
C ILE A 147 31.03 -29.04 -18.09
N PRO A 148 30.54 -30.02 -18.89
CA PRO A 148 29.26 -29.89 -19.53
C PRO A 148 28.31 -29.60 -18.39
N VAL A 149 27.89 -28.33 -18.26
CA VAL A 149 27.03 -27.88 -17.17
C VAL A 149 25.97 -28.94 -17.08
N ALA A 150 25.90 -29.64 -15.95
CA ALA A 150 24.93 -30.71 -15.80
C ALA A 150 23.62 -30.12 -16.32
N LYS A 151 23.07 -30.69 -17.41
CA LYS A 151 21.86 -30.18 -18.07
C LYS A 151 20.71 -30.49 -17.13
N ARG A 152 20.66 -29.75 -16.04
CA ARG A 152 19.58 -29.77 -15.07
C ARG A 152 18.60 -28.78 -15.62
N ASP A 153 17.56 -29.29 -16.26
CA ASP A 153 16.47 -28.47 -16.76
C ASP A 153 15.47 -28.13 -15.64
N ARG A 154 15.58 -28.75 -14.45
CA ARG A 154 14.64 -28.56 -13.35
C ARG A 154 15.20 -28.72 -11.94
N ILE A 155 14.50 -28.11 -10.99
CA ILE A 155 14.61 -28.40 -9.54
C ILE A 155 13.24 -28.81 -8.99
N LYS A 156 13.21 -29.68 -7.97
CA LYS A 156 11.99 -30.12 -7.27
C LYS A 156 11.75 -29.37 -5.96
N GLY A 157 10.55 -29.48 -5.41
CA GLY A 157 10.18 -28.96 -4.10
C GLY A 157 11.12 -29.47 -3.00
N GLY A 158 11.65 -28.56 -2.20
CA GLY A 158 12.69 -28.79 -1.20
C GLY A 158 14.11 -28.57 -1.72
N GLU A 159 14.32 -28.51 -3.03
CA GLU A 159 15.64 -28.29 -3.64
C GLU A 159 15.96 -26.80 -3.76
N ARG A 160 17.25 -26.53 -3.97
CA ARG A 160 17.79 -25.18 -4.12
C ARG A 160 18.69 -25.04 -5.34
N LEU A 161 18.81 -23.80 -5.82
CA LEU A 161 19.92 -23.32 -6.64
C LEU A 161 20.76 -22.38 -5.81
N ILE A 162 22.03 -22.24 -6.14
CA ILE A 162 22.95 -21.37 -5.43
C ILE A 162 23.53 -20.32 -6.36
N ALA A 163 24.10 -19.28 -5.77
CA ALA A 163 24.74 -18.22 -6.53
C ALA A 163 25.83 -18.79 -7.47
N GLY A 164 25.67 -18.56 -8.78
CA GLY A 164 26.51 -19.08 -9.86
C GLY A 164 25.92 -20.29 -10.61
N GLU A 165 24.90 -20.97 -10.08
CA GLU A 165 24.25 -22.10 -10.74
C GLU A 165 23.17 -21.66 -11.72
N ALA A 166 22.93 -22.52 -12.71
CA ALA A 166 21.91 -22.33 -13.71
C ALA A 166 21.17 -23.63 -14.03
N LEU A 167 19.86 -23.51 -14.29
CA LEU A 167 19.13 -24.52 -15.04
C LEU A 167 19.34 -24.28 -16.54
N THR A 168 19.44 -25.34 -17.33
CA THR A 168 19.67 -25.25 -18.78
C THR A 168 18.59 -26.02 -19.54
N SER A 169 18.01 -25.40 -20.58
CA SER A 169 17.00 -26.06 -21.41
C SER A 169 17.57 -27.32 -22.09
N PRO A 170 16.75 -28.35 -22.37
CA PRO A 170 17.22 -29.57 -23.06
C PRO A 170 18.02 -29.31 -24.35
N ASN A 171 17.59 -28.34 -25.16
CA ASN A 171 18.25 -27.89 -26.39
C ASN A 171 19.50 -27.02 -26.15
N GLY A 172 19.79 -26.63 -24.91
CA GLY A 172 20.96 -25.84 -24.52
C GLY A 172 20.92 -24.35 -24.85
N ARG A 173 19.81 -23.84 -25.40
CA ARG A 173 19.69 -22.45 -25.85
C ARG A 173 19.42 -21.46 -24.71
N PHE A 174 18.71 -21.90 -23.66
CA PHE A 174 18.25 -21.04 -22.58
C PHE A 174 18.82 -21.48 -21.24
N THR A 175 19.16 -20.51 -20.39
CA THR A 175 19.62 -20.76 -19.03
C THR A 175 18.89 -19.89 -18.02
N LEU A 176 18.54 -20.45 -16.85
CA LEU A 176 17.94 -19.73 -15.73
C LEU A 176 18.92 -19.76 -14.56
N THR A 177 19.59 -18.63 -14.36
CA THR A 177 20.80 -18.52 -13.52
C THR A 177 20.50 -17.70 -12.27
N LEU A 178 20.84 -18.23 -11.10
CA LEU A 178 21.00 -17.38 -9.90
C LEU A 178 22.40 -16.79 -9.94
N GLN A 179 22.51 -15.49 -10.20
CA GLN A 179 23.79 -14.80 -10.31
C GLN A 179 24.44 -14.56 -8.94
N ASN A 180 25.74 -14.28 -8.95
CA ASN A 180 26.52 -14.00 -7.74
C ASN A 180 26.08 -12.75 -6.98
N ASP A 181 25.35 -11.84 -7.61
CA ASP A 181 24.79 -10.65 -7.00
C ASP A 181 23.38 -10.88 -6.40
N GLY A 182 22.88 -12.12 -6.40
CA GLY A 182 21.56 -12.50 -5.91
C GLY A 182 20.44 -12.34 -6.94
N ASN A 183 20.75 -11.90 -8.16
CA ASN A 183 19.76 -11.74 -9.22
C ASN A 183 19.44 -13.08 -9.91
N PHE A 184 18.18 -13.44 -10.00
CA PHE A 184 17.72 -14.61 -10.74
C PHE A 184 17.31 -14.22 -12.18
N VAL A 185 18.03 -14.74 -13.18
CA VAL A 185 17.99 -14.23 -14.55
C VAL A 185 17.80 -15.36 -15.57
N LEU A 186 16.84 -15.17 -16.48
CA LEU A 186 16.64 -16.01 -17.65
C LEU A 186 17.45 -15.43 -18.83
N TYR A 187 18.28 -16.26 -19.43
CA TYR A 187 19.13 -15.95 -20.58
C TYR A 187 18.73 -16.74 -21.83
N GLU A 188 18.94 -16.12 -22.98
CA GLU A 188 19.04 -16.76 -24.29
C GLU A 188 20.47 -16.54 -24.81
N GLY A 189 21.31 -17.57 -24.74
CA GLY A 189 22.75 -17.39 -24.90
C GLY A 189 23.32 -16.37 -23.90
N LYS A 190 23.82 -15.23 -24.40
CA LYS A 190 24.34 -14.13 -23.55
C LYS A 190 23.32 -13.01 -23.29
N GLN A 191 22.15 -13.05 -23.91
CA GLN A 191 21.14 -11.99 -23.79
C GLN A 191 20.20 -12.28 -22.63
N ALA A 192 20.12 -11.36 -21.66
CA ALA A 192 19.15 -11.46 -20.58
C ALA A 192 17.74 -11.20 -21.12
N ARG A 193 16.85 -12.18 -20.98
CA ARG A 193 15.44 -12.11 -21.38
C ARG A 193 14.55 -11.64 -20.24
N TRP A 194 14.88 -11.97 -18.99
CA TRP A 194 14.15 -11.54 -17.80
C TRP A 194 15.07 -11.60 -16.58
N ALA A 195 14.83 -10.74 -15.58
CA ALA A 195 15.53 -10.74 -14.31
C ALA A 195 14.58 -10.45 -13.14
N SER A 196 14.82 -11.08 -11.99
CA SER A 196 14.02 -10.92 -10.77
C SER A 196 14.11 -9.54 -10.10
N GLY A 197 15.18 -8.77 -10.33
CA GLY A 197 15.34 -7.42 -9.78
C GLY A 197 16.79 -6.90 -9.85
N ARG A 198 17.01 -5.65 -9.42
CA ARG A 198 18.36 -5.09 -9.23
C ARG A 198 18.70 -5.13 -7.74
N PHE A 199 19.61 -6.03 -7.36
CA PHE A 199 20.11 -6.12 -5.98
C PHE A 199 21.47 -5.45 -5.88
N SER A 200 21.73 -4.76 -4.77
CA SER A 200 23.03 -4.12 -4.55
C SER A 200 24.11 -5.19 -4.34
N SER A 201 25.28 -5.02 -4.94
CA SER A 201 26.44 -5.94 -4.85
C SER A 201 26.95 -6.22 -3.42
N ARG A 202 26.50 -5.46 -2.41
CA ARG A 202 26.78 -5.71 -0.98
C ARG A 202 25.96 -6.86 -0.38
N ARG A 203 24.99 -7.41 -1.12
CA ARG A 203 24.15 -8.57 -0.74
C ARG A 203 24.30 -9.72 -1.75
N GLY A 204 25.47 -9.82 -2.38
CA GLY A 204 25.82 -10.94 -3.25
C GLY A 204 26.17 -12.19 -2.44
N GLY A 205 26.13 -13.35 -3.09
CA GLY A 205 26.16 -14.65 -2.43
C GLY A 205 24.80 -14.99 -1.78
N GLY A 206 24.39 -16.25 -1.91
CA GLY A 206 23.13 -16.75 -1.35
C GLY A 206 22.59 -18.01 -2.05
N TRP A 207 21.27 -18.23 -1.96
CA TRP A 207 20.60 -19.37 -2.59
C TRP A 207 19.14 -19.06 -2.94
N LEU A 208 18.58 -19.85 -3.85
CA LEU A 208 17.18 -19.91 -4.21
C LEU A 208 16.62 -21.24 -3.71
N VAL A 209 15.49 -21.24 -3.03
CA VAL A 209 14.76 -22.48 -2.68
C VAL A 209 13.45 -22.55 -3.46
N LEU A 210 13.13 -23.71 -4.02
CA LEU A 210 11.76 -24.05 -4.41
C LEU A 210 11.12 -24.82 -3.25
N SER A 211 10.15 -24.24 -2.57
CA SER A 211 9.41 -24.94 -1.51
C SER A 211 8.48 -26.02 -2.09
N ALA A 212 8.18 -27.06 -1.31
CA ALA A 212 7.19 -28.09 -1.67
C ALA A 212 5.76 -27.54 -1.84
N GLU A 213 5.52 -26.30 -1.40
CA GLU A 213 4.25 -25.60 -1.47
C GLU A 213 4.13 -24.69 -2.71
N GLY A 214 5.11 -24.75 -3.63
CA GLY A 214 5.03 -24.02 -4.89
C GLY A 214 5.64 -22.63 -4.91
N ASN A 215 6.44 -22.23 -3.90
CA ASN A 215 7.07 -20.91 -3.85
C ASN A 215 8.57 -20.95 -4.11
N ILE A 216 9.05 -20.09 -5.00
CA ILE A 216 10.48 -19.79 -5.16
C ILE A 216 10.82 -18.60 -4.26
N THR A 217 11.90 -18.70 -3.50
CA THR A 217 12.45 -17.58 -2.72
C THR A 217 13.96 -17.53 -2.90
N THR A 218 14.50 -16.38 -3.24
CA THR A 218 15.94 -16.09 -3.23
C THR A 218 16.32 -15.43 -1.92
N PHE A 219 17.48 -15.81 -1.40
CA PHE A 219 18.07 -15.31 -0.17
C PHE A 219 19.49 -14.82 -0.44
N SER A 220 19.94 -13.81 0.30
CA SER A 220 21.36 -13.47 0.42
C SER A 220 22.06 -14.34 1.46
N ASP A 221 23.38 -14.25 1.55
CA ASP A 221 24.21 -14.98 2.53
C ASP A 221 23.81 -14.71 3.99
N ASP A 222 23.30 -13.52 4.30
CA ASP A 222 22.75 -13.17 5.63
C ASP A 222 21.35 -13.76 5.89
N GLN A 223 20.88 -14.65 5.00
CA GLN A 223 19.56 -15.29 5.00
C GLN A 223 18.38 -14.34 4.80
N SER A 224 18.63 -13.07 4.46
CA SER A 224 17.54 -12.15 4.14
C SER A 224 16.90 -12.52 2.79
N SER A 225 15.56 -12.56 2.76
CA SER A 225 14.81 -12.84 1.52
C SER A 225 14.97 -11.65 0.57
N LEU A 226 15.51 -11.89 -0.63
CA LEU A 226 15.72 -10.87 -1.67
C LEU A 226 14.53 -10.77 -2.61
N TRP A 227 14.02 -11.91 -3.09
CA TRP A 227 12.90 -11.97 -4.02
C TRP A 227 12.13 -13.27 -3.86
N SER A 228 10.85 -13.26 -4.24
CA SER A 228 10.02 -14.47 -4.26
C SER A 228 8.97 -14.40 -5.35
N THR A 229 8.57 -15.56 -5.88
CA THR A 229 7.44 -15.69 -6.81
C THR A 229 6.09 -15.38 -6.17
N ARG A 230 6.02 -15.35 -4.83
CA ARG A 230 4.79 -15.13 -4.04
C ARG A 230 3.68 -16.11 -4.41
N THR A 231 4.05 -17.37 -4.60
CA THR A 231 3.14 -18.45 -5.00
C THR A 231 2.76 -19.39 -3.86
N ARG A 232 3.13 -19.06 -2.61
CA ARG A 232 2.76 -19.82 -1.41
C ARG A 232 1.28 -19.59 -1.07
N TYR A 233 0.45 -20.60 -1.23
CA TYR A 233 -0.89 -20.66 -0.63
C TYR A 233 -0.98 -21.92 0.24
N ARG A 234 -1.81 -21.91 1.30
CA ARG A 234 -1.99 -22.97 2.34
C ARG A 234 -2.48 -24.32 1.79
N ARG A 235 -1.81 -24.87 0.78
CA ARG A 235 -1.90 -26.26 0.38
C ARG A 235 -0.95 -27.05 1.28
N GLY A 236 -1.27 -28.32 1.54
CA GLY A 236 -0.23 -29.26 1.92
C GLY A 236 0.83 -29.28 0.82
N GLY A 237 2.10 -29.54 1.17
CA GLY A 237 3.14 -29.72 0.15
C GLY A 237 2.70 -30.73 -0.92
N GLY A 238 3.10 -30.50 -2.17
CA GLY A 238 2.74 -31.32 -3.32
C GLY A 238 3.95 -31.61 -4.21
N ASP A 239 3.73 -32.28 -5.33
CA ASP A 239 4.78 -32.48 -6.33
C ASP A 239 5.06 -31.17 -7.04
N CYS A 240 6.12 -30.50 -6.60
CA CYS A 240 6.51 -29.19 -7.09
C CYS A 240 7.78 -29.28 -7.92
N GLU A 241 7.81 -28.63 -9.08
CA GLU A 241 9.01 -28.51 -9.90
C GLU A 241 9.08 -27.14 -10.59
N LEU A 242 10.29 -26.59 -10.67
CA LEU A 242 10.63 -25.47 -11.57
C LEU A 242 11.39 -26.07 -12.74
N ILE A 243 10.90 -25.86 -13.97
CA ILE A 243 11.48 -26.41 -15.19
C ILE A 243 11.78 -25.29 -16.19
N ILE A 244 12.93 -25.32 -16.87
CA ILE A 244 13.21 -24.52 -18.08
C ILE A 244 12.98 -25.35 -19.34
N GLN A 245 12.25 -24.79 -20.30
CA GLN A 245 11.77 -25.46 -21.51
C GLN A 245 12.52 -24.98 -22.76
N ASP A 246 12.44 -25.76 -23.84
CA ASP A 246 13.16 -25.50 -25.10
C ASP A 246 12.71 -24.25 -25.86
N ASP A 247 11.53 -23.73 -25.53
CA ASP A 247 10.98 -22.48 -26.06
C ASP A 247 11.41 -21.25 -25.25
N GLY A 248 12.17 -21.44 -24.17
CA GLY A 248 12.64 -20.38 -23.28
C GLY A 248 11.65 -20.00 -22.18
N ALA A 249 10.59 -20.78 -21.98
CA ALA A 249 9.73 -20.67 -20.81
C ALA A 249 10.41 -21.31 -19.59
N ALA A 250 10.42 -20.61 -18.45
CA ALA A 250 10.69 -21.25 -17.16
C ALA A 250 9.42 -21.26 -16.31
N VAL A 251 9.02 -22.43 -15.83
CA VAL A 251 7.68 -22.69 -15.28
C VAL A 251 7.78 -23.39 -13.93
N VAL A 252 7.09 -22.86 -12.92
CA VAL A 252 6.82 -23.57 -11.66
C VAL A 252 5.49 -24.30 -11.79
N LYS A 253 5.53 -25.62 -11.61
CA LYS A 253 4.36 -26.48 -11.50
C LYS A 253 4.20 -26.96 -10.05
N LEU A 254 2.95 -27.06 -9.62
CA LEU A 254 2.54 -27.73 -8.40
C LEU A 254 1.41 -28.69 -8.74
N ASP A 255 1.61 -29.98 -8.48
CA ASP A 255 0.69 -31.07 -8.84
C ASP A 255 0.28 -31.03 -10.32
N GLY A 256 1.26 -30.73 -11.20
CA GLY A 256 1.07 -30.61 -12.65
C GLY A 256 0.43 -29.30 -13.13
N ILE A 257 -0.03 -28.44 -12.23
CA ILE A 257 -0.61 -27.13 -12.55
C ILE A 257 0.47 -26.06 -12.55
N THR A 258 0.61 -25.31 -13.64
CA THR A 258 1.48 -24.13 -13.70
C THR A 258 0.96 -23.04 -12.77
N ILE A 259 1.76 -22.61 -11.81
CA ILE A 259 1.44 -21.54 -10.84
C ILE A 259 2.29 -20.29 -11.03
N TRP A 260 3.40 -20.40 -11.75
CA TRP A 260 4.24 -19.26 -12.15
C TRP A 260 5.00 -19.60 -13.42
N ALA A 261 5.21 -18.63 -14.29
CA ALA A 261 6.12 -18.77 -15.41
C ALA A 261 6.81 -17.46 -15.78
N VAL A 262 7.93 -17.55 -16.48
CA VAL A 262 8.58 -16.44 -17.16
C VAL A 262 8.82 -16.79 -18.62
N ASN A 263 8.33 -15.95 -19.53
CA ASN A 263 8.43 -16.14 -20.97
C ASN A 263 9.06 -14.89 -21.62
N GLY A 264 10.34 -14.98 -21.98
CA GLY A 264 10.99 -14.08 -22.95
C GLY A 264 10.99 -12.57 -22.67
N GLY A 265 10.59 -12.13 -21.47
CA GLY A 265 10.45 -10.70 -21.11
C GLY A 265 9.65 -10.42 -19.84
N SER A 266 8.70 -11.29 -19.47
CA SER A 266 7.83 -11.04 -18.32
C SER A 266 7.59 -12.29 -17.47
N ALA A 267 7.60 -12.11 -16.16
CA ALA A 267 7.12 -13.09 -15.21
C ALA A 267 5.61 -12.93 -15.02
N GLN A 268 4.91 -14.05 -14.98
CA GLN A 268 3.46 -14.15 -14.81
C GLN A 268 3.18 -15.17 -13.70
N THR A 269 2.40 -14.77 -12.70
CA THR A 269 1.81 -15.71 -11.75
C THR A 269 0.51 -16.23 -12.34
N TYR A 270 0.25 -17.53 -12.16
CA TYR A 270 -0.99 -18.17 -12.58
C TYR A 270 -1.84 -18.55 -11.38
N GLU A 271 -3.15 -18.57 -11.59
CA GLU A 271 -4.10 -18.78 -10.54
C GLU A 271 -4.20 -20.25 -10.06
N PRO A 272 -4.36 -20.50 -8.75
CA PRO A 272 -4.71 -21.82 -8.22
C PRO A 272 -6.15 -22.20 -8.57
N ARG A 273 -6.35 -23.43 -9.06
CA ARG A 273 -7.68 -23.92 -9.47
C ARG A 273 -8.63 -24.30 -8.33
N ASP A 274 -8.16 -24.28 -7.08
CA ASP A 274 -8.86 -24.93 -5.96
C ASP A 274 -9.62 -23.92 -5.08
N PHE A 275 -9.71 -22.65 -5.51
CA PHE A 275 -10.46 -21.65 -4.77
C PHE A 275 -11.96 -21.92 -4.96
N THR A 276 -12.74 -21.65 -3.92
CA THR A 276 -14.20 -21.85 -3.95
C THR A 276 -14.93 -20.54 -4.23
N PRO A 277 -15.96 -20.52 -5.10
CA PRO A 277 -16.69 -19.28 -5.39
C PRO A 277 -17.47 -18.80 -4.17
N VAL A 278 -17.50 -17.49 -3.97
CA VAL A 278 -18.47 -16.85 -3.08
C VAL A 278 -19.82 -16.82 -3.80
N THR A 279 -20.83 -17.45 -3.22
CA THR A 279 -22.18 -17.51 -3.80
C THR A 279 -23.09 -16.40 -3.29
N SER A 280 -22.88 -15.92 -2.06
CA SER A 280 -23.57 -14.79 -1.43
C SER A 280 -22.84 -14.36 -0.15
N GLY A 281 -23.02 -13.12 0.31
CA GLY A 281 -22.50 -12.64 1.59
C GLY A 281 -21.78 -11.30 1.52
N ASP A 282 -21.25 -10.88 2.66
CA ASP A 282 -20.53 -9.62 2.89
C ASP A 282 -19.00 -9.78 2.90
N LYS A 283 -18.51 -10.99 2.61
CA LYS A 283 -17.12 -11.36 2.81
C LYS A 283 -16.61 -12.38 1.79
N ILE A 284 -15.34 -12.25 1.41
CA ILE A 284 -14.55 -13.29 0.73
C ILE A 284 -13.57 -13.88 1.76
N GLY A 285 -13.79 -15.12 2.17
CA GLY A 285 -12.89 -15.86 3.05
C GLY A 285 -11.58 -16.25 2.37
N LEU A 286 -10.63 -16.73 3.16
CA LEU A 286 -9.40 -17.30 2.61
C LEU A 286 -9.70 -18.53 1.75
N GLY A 287 -9.09 -18.61 0.57
CA GLY A 287 -9.37 -19.71 -0.38
C GLY A 287 -10.70 -19.59 -1.10
N GLN A 288 -11.37 -18.44 -0.95
CA GLN A 288 -12.56 -18.10 -1.72
C GLN A 288 -12.22 -17.06 -2.79
N TYR A 289 -13.07 -16.99 -3.80
CA TYR A 289 -12.96 -16.01 -4.87
C TYR A 289 -14.31 -15.38 -5.20
N LEU A 290 -14.28 -14.12 -5.61
CA LEU A 290 -15.42 -13.43 -6.21
C LEU A 290 -15.27 -13.47 -7.73
N ALA A 291 -16.21 -14.11 -8.43
CA ALA A 291 -16.19 -14.18 -9.89
C ALA A 291 -16.59 -12.82 -10.52
N ALA A 292 -16.19 -12.60 -11.77
CA ALA A 292 -16.63 -11.44 -12.54
C ALA A 292 -18.17 -11.39 -12.62
N GLY A 293 -18.73 -10.20 -12.40
CA GLY A 293 -20.18 -9.98 -12.35
C GLY A 293 -20.85 -10.40 -11.03
N GLN A 294 -20.13 -11.06 -10.11
CA GLN A 294 -20.58 -11.20 -8.72
C GLN A 294 -20.17 -9.99 -7.89
N SER A 295 -20.88 -9.79 -6.78
CA SER A 295 -20.60 -8.71 -5.84
C SER A 295 -20.63 -9.20 -4.41
N ILE A 296 -19.81 -8.60 -3.56
CA ILE A 296 -20.02 -8.60 -2.11
C ILE A 296 -20.59 -7.25 -1.70
N ALA A 297 -21.51 -7.25 -0.74
CA ALA A 297 -22.11 -6.03 -0.22
C ALA A 297 -21.54 -5.70 1.16
N SER A 298 -21.49 -4.41 1.46
CA SER A 298 -21.32 -3.94 2.83
C SER A 298 -22.50 -4.38 3.70
N ARG A 299 -22.32 -4.38 5.02
CA ARG A 299 -23.30 -4.92 5.95
C ARG A 299 -24.65 -4.19 5.84
N ASN A 300 -24.63 -2.88 5.62
CA ASN A 300 -25.84 -2.08 5.45
C ASN A 300 -26.42 -2.12 4.01
N GLY A 301 -25.70 -2.71 3.05
CA GLY A 301 -26.10 -2.81 1.65
C GLY A 301 -25.88 -1.55 0.80
N ASP A 302 -25.31 -0.48 1.35
CA ASP A 302 -25.11 0.79 0.63
C ASP A 302 -23.89 0.76 -0.28
N MET A 303 -22.91 -0.09 0.00
CA MET A 303 -21.75 -0.33 -0.85
C MET A 303 -21.76 -1.74 -1.43
N CYS A 304 -21.36 -1.88 -2.68
CA CYS A 304 -21.05 -3.17 -3.30
C CYS A 304 -19.68 -3.16 -3.98
N ALA A 305 -18.89 -4.19 -3.75
CA ALA A 305 -17.61 -4.41 -4.43
C ALA A 305 -17.80 -5.47 -5.52
N THR A 306 -17.34 -5.16 -6.73
CA THR A 306 -17.47 -5.99 -7.94
C THR A 306 -16.15 -6.09 -8.69
N VAL A 307 -16.03 -7.13 -9.50
CA VAL A 307 -14.95 -7.28 -10.48
C VAL A 307 -15.50 -7.02 -11.87
N GLU A 308 -15.04 -5.96 -12.52
CA GLU A 308 -15.52 -5.55 -13.83
C GLU A 308 -14.42 -4.93 -14.68
N LYS A 309 -14.39 -5.26 -15.98
CA LYS A 309 -13.46 -4.70 -16.97
C LYS A 309 -12.00 -4.70 -16.48
N GLY A 310 -11.64 -5.77 -15.77
CA GLY A 310 -10.29 -5.92 -15.21
C GLY A 310 -9.98 -5.07 -13.99
N ARG A 311 -10.99 -4.53 -13.30
CA ARG A 311 -10.81 -3.67 -12.13
C ARG A 311 -11.67 -4.14 -10.97
N ILE A 312 -11.19 -3.86 -9.76
CA ILE A 312 -12.00 -3.91 -8.54
C ILE A 312 -12.70 -2.57 -8.43
N ILE A 313 -14.03 -2.60 -8.46
CA ILE A 313 -14.88 -1.41 -8.40
C ILE A 313 -15.75 -1.51 -7.17
N VAL A 314 -15.69 -0.51 -6.31
CA VAL A 314 -16.63 -0.34 -5.20
C VAL A 314 -17.63 0.72 -5.61
N ARG A 315 -18.93 0.39 -5.60
CA ARG A 315 -20.01 1.30 -5.95
C ARG A 315 -20.90 1.57 -4.75
N HIS A 316 -21.39 2.79 -4.67
CA HIS A 316 -22.53 3.11 -3.85
C HIS A 316 -23.82 2.70 -4.57
N THR A 317 -24.62 1.84 -3.95
CA THR A 317 -25.75 1.14 -4.59
C THR A 317 -26.90 2.08 -4.96
N LYS A 318 -27.11 3.15 -4.19
CA LYS A 318 -28.21 4.11 -4.44
C LYS A 318 -27.87 5.17 -5.49
N THR A 319 -26.64 5.67 -5.51
CA THR A 319 -26.24 6.76 -6.45
C THR A 319 -25.52 6.25 -7.70
N GLY A 320 -24.97 5.04 -7.66
CA GLY A 320 -24.15 4.49 -8.74
C GLY A 320 -22.73 5.07 -8.79
N ASP A 321 -22.38 5.98 -7.88
CA ASP A 321 -21.02 6.50 -7.75
C ASP A 321 -20.05 5.37 -7.43
N PHE A 322 -18.84 5.43 -7.97
CA PHE A 322 -17.88 4.34 -7.81
C PHE A 322 -16.45 4.83 -7.64
N ILE A 323 -15.67 4.05 -6.91
CA ILE A 323 -14.22 4.17 -6.85
C ILE A 323 -13.59 2.92 -7.45
N ILE A 324 -12.48 3.14 -8.14
CA ILE A 324 -11.63 2.07 -8.68
C ILE A 324 -10.51 1.83 -7.67
N ILE A 325 -10.45 0.61 -7.15
CA ILE A 325 -9.48 0.19 -6.13
C ILE A 325 -8.19 -0.31 -6.80
N SER A 326 -8.31 -1.06 -7.90
CA SER A 326 -7.16 -1.62 -8.61
C SER A 326 -6.90 -0.93 -9.95
N ALA A 327 -5.64 -0.93 -10.37
CA ALA A 327 -5.26 -0.49 -11.70
C ALA A 327 -5.15 -1.71 -12.62
N ASN A 328 -5.68 -1.59 -13.84
CA ASN A 328 -5.49 -2.59 -14.89
C ASN A 328 -4.61 -1.99 -16.00
N PRO A 329 -3.28 -2.13 -15.90
CA PRO A 329 -2.39 -1.55 -16.89
C PRO A 329 -2.48 -2.26 -18.26
N ARG A 330 -3.03 -3.48 -18.30
CA ARG A 330 -3.08 -4.31 -19.51
C ARG A 330 -4.42 -4.28 -20.23
N ASN A 331 -5.43 -3.61 -19.65
CA ASN A 331 -6.82 -3.63 -20.13
C ASN A 331 -7.40 -5.04 -20.34
N GLU A 332 -6.90 -6.05 -19.60
CA GLU A 332 -7.39 -7.43 -19.66
C GLU A 332 -8.70 -7.57 -18.88
N THR A 333 -9.61 -8.46 -19.33
CA THR A 333 -10.82 -8.78 -18.56
C THR A 333 -10.43 -9.60 -17.33
N ALA A 334 -10.79 -9.12 -16.15
CA ALA A 334 -10.68 -9.92 -14.94
C ALA A 334 -11.84 -10.90 -14.85
N THR A 335 -11.53 -12.15 -14.54
CA THR A 335 -12.52 -13.21 -14.33
C THR A 335 -12.82 -13.45 -12.87
N LYS A 336 -11.91 -13.05 -11.97
CA LYS A 336 -12.07 -13.25 -10.53
C LYS A 336 -11.10 -12.45 -9.67
N LEU A 337 -11.52 -12.25 -8.43
CA LEU A 337 -10.75 -11.67 -7.33
C LEU A 337 -10.56 -12.75 -6.26
N THR A 338 -9.32 -13.04 -5.90
CA THR A 338 -9.01 -14.00 -4.84
C THR A 338 -8.40 -13.30 -3.62
N VAL A 339 -8.56 -13.94 -2.47
CA VAL A 339 -7.90 -13.59 -1.21
C VAL A 339 -7.06 -14.79 -0.80
N GLY A 340 -5.73 -14.75 -1.00
CA GLY A 340 -5.00 -16.00 -0.82
C GLY A 340 -3.53 -16.10 -1.19
N TYR A 341 -2.72 -15.06 -1.11
CA TYR A 341 -1.26 -15.24 -1.18
C TYR A 341 -0.59 -14.34 -0.16
N ASN A 342 0.04 -14.87 0.89
CA ASN A 342 0.69 -14.06 1.94
C ASN A 342 -0.14 -12.85 2.43
N ASP A 343 -1.47 -13.01 2.54
CA ASP A 343 -2.42 -11.93 2.88
C ASP A 343 -2.52 -10.80 1.81
N ASP A 344 -2.41 -11.16 0.54
CA ASP A 344 -2.70 -10.29 -0.61
C ASP A 344 -4.05 -10.57 -1.27
N ILE A 345 -4.53 -9.54 -1.95
CA ILE A 345 -5.69 -9.52 -2.83
C ILE A 345 -5.20 -9.52 -4.26
N ILE A 346 -5.69 -10.46 -5.07
CA ILE A 346 -5.23 -10.64 -6.44
C ILE A 346 -6.40 -10.66 -7.41
N LEU A 347 -6.22 -9.94 -8.51
CA LEU A 347 -7.14 -9.91 -9.64
C LEU A 347 -6.59 -10.76 -10.79
N TRP A 348 -7.40 -11.69 -11.30
CA TRP A 348 -7.00 -12.68 -12.30
C TRP A 348 -7.68 -12.48 -13.64
N GLY A 349 -6.95 -12.70 -14.73
CA GLY A 349 -7.43 -12.65 -16.10
C GLY A 349 -8.06 -13.96 -16.58
N GLU A 350 -8.57 -13.97 -17.81
CA GLU A 350 -9.22 -15.13 -18.44
C GLU A 350 -8.31 -16.35 -18.60
N ASN A 351 -7.02 -16.13 -18.80
CA ASN A 351 -6.00 -17.17 -18.91
C ASN A 351 -5.39 -17.58 -17.55
N GLY A 352 -5.97 -17.11 -16.45
CA GLY A 352 -5.43 -17.31 -15.10
C GLY A 352 -4.20 -16.47 -14.79
N SER A 353 -3.84 -15.47 -15.61
CA SER A 353 -2.74 -14.55 -15.33
C SER A 353 -3.09 -13.59 -14.19
N LYS A 354 -2.07 -13.17 -13.43
CA LYS A 354 -2.20 -12.08 -12.47
C LYS A 354 -2.24 -10.71 -13.19
N ILE A 355 -3.40 -10.04 -13.12
CA ILE A 355 -3.61 -8.68 -13.65
C ILE A 355 -3.10 -7.63 -12.65
N TRP A 356 -3.41 -7.83 -11.37
CA TRP A 356 -3.14 -6.88 -10.30
C TRP A 356 -2.99 -7.58 -8.94
N GLN A 357 -2.15 -7.04 -8.07
CA GLN A 357 -1.97 -7.48 -6.68
C GLN A 357 -1.92 -6.27 -5.75
N SER A 358 -2.47 -6.40 -4.54
CA SER A 358 -2.43 -5.37 -3.50
C SER A 358 -1.01 -4.86 -3.21
N SER A 359 -0.02 -5.76 -3.16
CA SER A 359 1.39 -5.41 -2.96
C SER A 359 1.97 -4.53 -4.06
N ASP A 360 1.48 -4.65 -5.30
CA ASP A 360 2.02 -3.95 -6.47
C ASP A 360 1.54 -2.48 -6.54
N ASN A 361 0.51 -2.16 -5.76
CA ASN A 361 -0.06 -0.82 -5.62
C ASN A 361 0.25 -0.16 -4.27
N ILE A 362 1.22 -0.68 -3.52
CA ILE A 362 1.75 0.01 -2.33
C ILE A 362 2.64 1.18 -2.79
N ASN A 363 2.01 2.24 -3.28
CA ASN A 363 2.59 3.57 -3.24
C ASN A 363 2.49 4.06 -1.79
N GLU A 364 3.59 4.05 -1.04
CA GLU A 364 3.86 4.82 0.19
C GLU A 364 2.92 4.73 1.42
N TYR A 365 1.78 4.01 1.40
CA TYR A 365 0.81 4.05 2.52
C TYR A 365 0.77 2.83 3.45
N ALA A 366 1.57 1.78 3.20
CA ALA A 366 1.65 0.61 4.09
C ALA A 366 2.90 0.59 5.00
N ALA A 367 3.75 1.61 4.95
CA ALA A 367 4.95 1.72 5.78
C ALA A 367 4.99 2.98 6.67
N ILE A 368 3.94 3.80 6.70
CA ILE A 368 3.85 4.97 7.60
C ILE A 368 2.46 4.98 8.23
N ASN A 369 2.30 4.17 9.26
CA ASN A 369 1.45 4.43 10.42
C ASN A 369 1.94 3.52 11.55
N SER A 370 3.21 3.70 11.88
CA SER A 370 3.72 3.51 13.23
C SER A 370 3.56 4.82 14.02
N ASP A 371 2.49 5.59 13.76
CA ASP A 371 2.12 6.71 14.60
C ASP A 371 1.26 6.16 15.75
N GLU A 372 1.75 6.39 16.95
CA GLU A 372 1.34 5.81 18.22
C GLU A 372 -0.09 6.14 18.69
N ASP A 373 -1.01 6.62 17.84
CA ASP A 373 -2.27 7.23 18.31
C ASP A 373 -3.58 6.55 17.88
N ASP A 374 -3.53 5.36 17.28
CA ASP A 374 -4.75 4.59 16.93
C ASP A 374 -5.05 3.43 17.91
N ARG A 375 -4.59 3.54 19.16
CA ARG A 375 -4.89 2.56 20.22
C ARG A 375 -6.24 2.73 20.91
N GLN A 376 -7.09 3.67 20.48
CA GLN A 376 -8.44 3.76 21.00
C GLN A 376 -9.44 4.22 19.95
N ARG A 377 -10.09 3.24 19.29
CA ARG A 377 -11.56 3.13 19.12
C ARG A 377 -11.86 2.07 18.06
N ASP A 378 -11.94 0.82 18.49
CA ASP A 378 -12.97 -0.08 17.96
C ASP A 378 -13.26 -1.22 18.96
N VAL A 379 -13.72 -0.85 20.15
CA VAL A 379 -14.41 -1.79 21.05
C VAL A 379 -15.88 -1.71 20.71
N ARG A 380 -16.30 -2.52 19.73
CA ARG A 380 -17.65 -3.09 19.57
C ARG A 380 -17.70 -3.74 18.19
N HIS A 381 -17.40 -5.02 18.09
CA HIS A 381 -18.18 -5.99 17.31
C HIS A 381 -17.67 -7.39 17.65
N GLY A 382 -18.60 -8.25 18.06
CA GLY A 382 -18.33 -9.52 18.72
C GLY A 382 -17.53 -10.52 17.90
N ASN A 383 -16.97 -11.46 18.66
CA ASN A 383 -16.51 -12.79 18.27
C ASN A 383 -17.16 -13.28 16.96
N ASP A 384 -16.35 -13.39 15.89
CA ASP A 384 -16.49 -14.29 14.71
C ASP A 384 -15.74 -13.73 13.48
N ARG A 385 -14.43 -13.46 13.59
CA ARG A 385 -13.61 -13.09 12.42
C ARG A 385 -12.43 -14.02 12.23
N GLU A 386 -12.71 -15.25 11.79
CA GLU A 386 -11.77 -15.99 10.93
C GLU A 386 -11.45 -15.08 9.72
N GLY A 387 -10.21 -14.99 9.24
CA GLY A 387 -9.77 -13.95 8.27
C GLY A 387 -10.58 -13.84 6.95
N GLY A 388 -10.38 -12.74 6.20
CA GLY A 388 -11.01 -12.52 4.88
C GLY A 388 -11.16 -11.03 4.48
N LEU A 389 -11.60 -10.80 3.24
CA LEU A 389 -11.78 -9.49 2.61
C LEU A 389 -13.24 -9.03 2.71
N VAL A 390 -13.46 -7.80 3.18
CA VAL A 390 -14.78 -7.20 3.41
C VAL A 390 -14.81 -5.77 2.84
N VAL A 391 -15.93 -5.35 2.29
CA VAL A 391 -16.20 -3.93 1.98
C VAL A 391 -16.99 -3.31 3.13
N ASP A 392 -16.48 -2.23 3.71
CA ASP A 392 -17.20 -1.52 4.77
C ASP A 392 -18.26 -0.56 4.20
N ASP A 393 -19.09 -0.02 5.08
CA ASP A 393 -20.19 0.88 4.73
C ASP A 393 -19.70 2.24 4.16
N THR A 394 -18.41 2.55 4.29
CA THR A 394 -17.77 3.74 3.69
C THR A 394 -17.15 3.44 2.33
N GLY A 395 -17.18 2.19 1.88
CA GLY A 395 -16.59 1.73 0.64
C GLY A 395 -15.10 1.44 0.73
N ASP A 396 -14.50 1.41 1.92
CA ASP A 396 -13.13 0.91 2.10
C ASP A 396 -13.14 -0.61 2.06
N LEU A 397 -12.21 -1.18 1.31
CA LEU A 397 -12.02 -2.62 1.22
C LEU A 397 -10.91 -3.03 2.19
N ARG A 398 -11.23 -3.93 3.14
CA ARG A 398 -10.33 -4.32 4.24
C ARG A 398 -10.11 -5.83 4.28
N LEU A 399 -8.85 -6.23 4.40
CA LEU A 399 -8.44 -7.61 4.60
C LEU A 399 -8.04 -7.85 6.06
N TYR A 400 -8.58 -8.90 6.66
CA TYR A 400 -8.31 -9.31 8.04
C TYR A 400 -7.54 -10.63 8.09
N ALA A 401 -6.51 -10.70 8.95
CA ALA A 401 -5.76 -11.92 9.19
C ALA A 401 -6.52 -12.92 10.11
N PRO A 402 -6.36 -14.25 9.93
CA PRO A 402 -6.94 -15.23 10.83
C PRO A 402 -6.27 -15.24 12.22
N GLY A 403 -7.08 -15.33 13.27
CA GLY A 403 -6.60 -15.58 14.65
C GLY A 403 -6.02 -14.36 15.37
N TRP A 404 -6.13 -13.16 14.79
CA TRP A 404 -5.70 -11.91 15.42
C TRP A 404 -6.91 -11.06 15.80
N SER A 405 -7.03 -10.70 17.08
CA SER A 405 -8.18 -9.96 17.59
C SER A 405 -8.31 -8.52 17.06
N ASN A 406 -7.23 -7.94 16.49
CA ASN A 406 -7.20 -6.53 16.03
C ASN A 406 -6.53 -6.31 14.63
N GLY A 407 -6.29 -7.34 13.82
CA GLY A 407 -5.34 -7.24 12.69
C GLY A 407 -5.96 -6.99 11.30
N VAL A 408 -6.18 -5.73 10.91
CA VAL A 408 -6.30 -5.36 9.49
C VAL A 408 -4.91 -5.43 8.85
N VAL A 409 -4.73 -6.27 7.84
CA VAL A 409 -3.43 -6.48 7.15
C VAL A 409 -3.31 -5.67 5.88
N TRP A 410 -4.44 -5.32 5.26
CA TRP A 410 -4.47 -4.43 4.10
C TRP A 410 -5.78 -3.64 4.07
N ARG A 411 -5.70 -2.41 3.60
CA ARG A 411 -6.83 -1.53 3.29
C ARG A 411 -6.61 -0.93 1.91
N SER A 412 -7.68 -0.69 1.16
CA SER A 412 -7.56 -0.06 -0.15
C SER A 412 -6.99 1.36 -0.09
N GLY A 413 -7.10 2.03 1.07
CA GLY A 413 -6.71 3.43 1.23
C GLY A 413 -7.56 4.37 0.36
N ARG A 414 -8.61 3.81 -0.27
CA ARG A 414 -9.61 4.48 -1.07
C ARG A 414 -10.93 4.04 -0.48
N TYR A 415 -11.65 5.02 0.01
CA TYR A 415 -12.97 4.89 0.56
C TYR A 415 -13.76 6.08 0.03
N PHE A 416 -15.06 6.10 0.23
CA PHE A 416 -15.84 7.31 0.09
C PHE A 416 -15.82 8.00 1.45
N PRO A 417 -14.92 8.98 1.68
CA PRO A 417 -14.97 9.67 2.95
C PRO A 417 -16.31 10.45 2.92
N GLY A 418 -17.08 10.43 4.01
CA GLY A 418 -18.33 11.20 4.12
C GLY A 418 -19.32 11.11 2.95
N PHE A 419 -19.47 9.97 2.27
CA PHE A 419 -20.71 9.75 1.51
C PHE A 419 -21.82 9.57 2.56
N SER A 420 -22.82 10.44 2.64
CA SER A 420 -23.66 11.06 1.60
C SER A 420 -23.26 12.45 1.06
N GLY A 421 -22.76 12.56 -0.19
CA GLY A 421 -22.74 13.83 -0.97
C GLY A 421 -21.45 14.19 -1.73
N LYS A 422 -21.59 14.89 -2.87
CA LYS A 422 -20.56 15.18 -3.91
C LYS A 422 -19.40 16.06 -3.41
N ARG A 423 -18.15 15.65 -3.67
CA ARG A 423 -16.92 16.32 -3.22
C ARG A 423 -16.26 17.13 -4.36
N LEU A 424 -16.14 18.45 -4.24
CA LEU A 424 -15.15 19.19 -5.05
C LEU A 424 -13.84 19.18 -4.25
N SER A 425 -12.75 18.56 -4.70
CA SER A 425 -11.48 18.65 -3.94
C SER A 425 -10.58 19.82 -4.37
N GLU A 426 -10.88 20.40 -5.54
CA GLU A 426 -10.18 21.54 -6.11
C GLU A 426 -11.05 22.15 -7.24
N LEU A 427 -10.99 23.46 -7.43
CA LEU A 427 -11.53 24.15 -8.60
C LEU A 427 -10.42 24.40 -9.62
N LYS A 428 -10.72 24.14 -10.89
CA LYS A 428 -9.88 24.54 -12.04
C LYS A 428 -10.33 25.88 -12.61
N PRO A 429 -9.46 26.58 -13.37
CA PRO A 429 -9.86 27.80 -14.04
C PRO A 429 -11.05 27.54 -14.98
N GLY A 430 -12.10 28.34 -14.85
CA GLY A 430 -13.40 28.18 -15.50
C GLY A 430 -14.41 27.29 -14.76
N GLU A 431 -14.03 26.63 -13.66
CA GLU A 431 -14.97 25.88 -12.81
C GLU A 431 -15.60 26.78 -11.75
N ILE A 432 -16.85 26.44 -11.38
CA ILE A 432 -17.65 27.19 -10.41
C ILE A 432 -18.03 26.33 -9.20
N LEU A 433 -18.06 26.94 -8.02
CA LEU A 433 -18.67 26.40 -6.81
C LEU A 433 -19.99 27.14 -6.57
N VAL A 434 -21.12 26.45 -6.74
CA VAL A 434 -22.45 27.03 -6.50
C VAL A 434 -22.86 26.86 -5.03
N ILE A 435 -23.85 27.64 -4.60
CA ILE A 435 -24.44 27.50 -3.26
C ILE A 435 -24.95 26.06 -3.05
N GLY A 436 -24.65 25.52 -1.86
CA GLY A 436 -24.99 24.14 -1.49
C GLY A 436 -23.98 23.09 -1.98
N GLN A 437 -22.96 23.49 -2.75
CA GLN A 437 -21.80 22.65 -3.02
C GLN A 437 -20.65 23.00 -2.06
N THR A 438 -19.84 22.00 -1.75
CA THR A 438 -18.69 22.13 -0.86
C THR A 438 -17.40 21.70 -1.54
N LEU A 439 -16.35 22.49 -1.35
CA LEU A 439 -14.98 22.12 -1.67
C LEU A 439 -14.37 21.43 -0.45
N LEU A 440 -14.06 20.14 -0.53
CA LEU A 440 -13.46 19.36 0.54
C LEU A 440 -11.95 19.33 0.45
N SER A 441 -11.28 19.30 1.60
CA SER A 441 -9.85 19.07 1.66
C SER A 441 -9.50 17.67 1.15
N LYS A 442 -8.23 17.43 0.85
CA LYS A 442 -7.76 16.15 0.27
C LYS A 442 -8.22 14.94 1.07
N TYR A 443 -8.24 15.05 2.40
CA TYR A 443 -8.73 14.01 3.29
C TYR A 443 -10.09 14.35 3.94
N ALA A 444 -10.78 15.39 3.45
CA ALA A 444 -12.03 15.92 3.97
C ALA A 444 -12.01 16.22 5.48
N GLN A 445 -10.89 16.73 5.96
CA GLN A 445 -10.79 17.32 7.30
C GLN A 445 -11.45 18.69 7.35
N HIS A 446 -11.53 19.39 6.20
CA HIS A 446 -12.11 20.72 6.07
C HIS A 446 -13.03 20.83 4.87
N GLU A 447 -14.07 21.66 5.00
CA GLU A 447 -15.06 21.94 3.97
C GLU A 447 -15.17 23.45 3.74
N LEU A 448 -15.00 23.91 2.51
CA LEU A 448 -15.24 25.29 2.11
C LEU A 448 -16.55 25.38 1.32
N SER A 449 -17.45 26.26 1.75
CA SER A 449 -18.77 26.47 1.15
C SER A 449 -18.98 27.92 0.75
N LEU A 450 -19.70 28.15 -0.35
CA LEU A 450 -20.23 29.47 -0.69
C LEU A 450 -21.61 29.65 -0.06
N LEU A 451 -21.76 30.71 0.73
CA LEU A 451 -23.04 31.09 1.35
C LEU A 451 -23.86 31.97 0.40
N PRO A 452 -25.20 31.99 0.53
CA PRO A 452 -26.05 32.88 -0.26
C PRO A 452 -25.76 34.38 -0.07
N SER A 453 -25.15 34.76 1.06
CA SER A 453 -24.68 36.12 1.31
C SER A 453 -23.44 36.52 0.49
N GLY A 454 -22.88 35.60 -0.31
CA GLY A 454 -21.63 35.75 -1.04
C GLY A 454 -20.37 35.45 -0.23
N ASN A 455 -20.49 35.27 1.10
CA ASN A 455 -19.37 34.94 1.98
C ASN A 455 -18.95 33.48 1.88
N LEU A 456 -17.70 33.19 2.26
CA LEU A 456 -17.19 31.82 2.30
C LEU A 456 -17.16 31.30 3.73
N CYS A 457 -17.58 30.06 3.93
CA CYS A 457 -17.52 29.35 5.21
C CYS A 457 -16.54 28.20 5.11
N LEU A 458 -15.56 28.15 6.01
CA LEU A 458 -14.64 27.03 6.18
C LEU A 458 -15.00 26.28 7.46
N ARG A 459 -15.43 25.03 7.34
CA ARG A 459 -15.77 24.15 8.47
C ARG A 459 -14.67 23.12 8.68
N SER A 460 -14.21 22.97 9.92
CA SER A 460 -13.43 21.83 10.37
C SER A 460 -14.39 20.69 10.69
N VAL A 461 -14.36 19.61 9.90
CA VAL A 461 -15.23 18.44 10.07
C VAL A 461 -14.91 17.74 11.38
N ARG A 462 -13.61 17.62 11.69
CA ARG A 462 -13.13 16.94 12.90
C ARG A 462 -13.50 17.69 14.18
N LEU A 463 -13.35 19.01 14.19
CA LEU A 463 -13.57 19.83 15.38
C LEU A 463 -14.98 20.41 15.46
N ASN A 464 -15.79 20.22 14.41
CA ASN A 464 -17.12 20.80 14.26
C ASN A 464 -17.14 22.32 14.53
N SER A 465 -16.12 23.03 14.02
CA SER A 465 -15.95 24.47 14.17
C SER A 465 -15.94 25.14 12.80
N SER A 466 -16.43 26.38 12.72
CA SER A 466 -16.52 27.13 11.47
C SER A 466 -15.81 28.48 11.56
N THR A 467 -15.08 28.82 10.50
CA THR A 467 -14.43 30.11 10.28
C THR A 467 -15.03 30.75 9.03
N TYR A 468 -15.38 32.03 9.11
CA TYR A 468 -16.05 32.75 8.02
C TYR A 468 -15.11 33.77 7.39
N TYR A 469 -15.09 33.82 6.06
CA TYR A 469 -14.37 34.81 5.27
C TYR A 469 -15.38 35.75 4.62
N PHE A 470 -15.36 37.01 5.07
CA PHE A 470 -16.23 38.05 4.57
C PHE A 470 -15.67 38.61 3.26
N THR A 471 -16.22 38.14 2.14
CA THR A 471 -15.94 38.65 0.79
C THR A 471 -16.87 39.83 0.48
N ASN A 472 -17.98 39.96 1.19
CA ASN A 472 -18.91 41.05 1.02
C ASN A 472 -19.23 41.70 2.38
N TYR A 473 -18.89 42.97 2.53
CA TYR A 473 -19.22 43.78 3.72
C TYR A 473 -20.70 44.17 3.76
N ASP A 474 -21.38 44.08 2.61
CA ASP A 474 -22.79 44.34 2.47
C ASP A 474 -23.58 43.03 2.38
N THR A 475 -23.92 42.46 3.54
CA THR A 475 -24.71 41.22 3.66
C THR A 475 -26.14 41.32 3.08
N ARG A 476 -26.53 42.47 2.50
CA ARG A 476 -27.82 42.72 1.84
C ARG A 476 -27.85 42.22 0.38
N LEU A 477 -26.71 41.87 -0.22
CA LEU A 477 -26.64 41.32 -1.59
C LEU A 477 -26.87 39.79 -1.56
N THR A 478 -28.11 39.37 -1.83
CA THR A 478 -28.58 37.96 -1.86
C THR A 478 -28.41 37.29 -3.22
N ASP A 479 -27.74 37.96 -4.15
CA ASP A 479 -27.67 37.50 -5.54
C ASP A 479 -26.58 36.46 -5.77
N ALA A 480 -25.67 36.23 -4.82
CA ALA A 480 -24.57 35.29 -4.99
C ALA A 480 -25.13 33.94 -5.45
N HIS A 481 -24.59 33.43 -6.54
CA HIS A 481 -25.06 32.19 -7.15
C HIS A 481 -23.91 31.20 -7.28
N TYR A 482 -22.71 31.70 -7.56
CA TYR A 482 -21.52 30.89 -7.66
C TYR A 482 -20.22 31.67 -7.38
N LEU A 483 -19.21 30.92 -6.98
CA LEU A 483 -17.83 31.33 -6.89
C LEU A 483 -17.12 30.74 -8.11
N GLU A 484 -16.65 31.60 -8.99
CA GLU A 484 -15.88 31.22 -10.16
C GLU A 484 -14.39 31.32 -9.85
N PHE A 485 -13.63 30.29 -10.22
CA PHE A 485 -12.18 30.42 -10.36
C PHE A 485 -11.88 30.83 -11.80
N GLY A 486 -11.70 32.12 -12.05
CA GLY A 486 -11.58 32.68 -13.40
C GLY A 486 -10.35 32.18 -14.16
N HIS A 487 -10.41 32.25 -15.48
CA HIS A 487 -9.27 31.94 -16.36
C HIS A 487 -8.07 32.88 -16.20
N ASP A 488 -8.28 34.03 -15.55
CA ASP A 488 -7.28 34.99 -15.12
C ASP A 488 -6.68 34.66 -13.73
N TYR A 489 -7.03 33.49 -13.18
CA TYR A 489 -6.60 32.98 -11.88
C TYR A 489 -7.07 33.83 -10.69
N VAL A 490 -8.16 34.57 -10.88
CA VAL A 490 -8.81 35.37 -9.83
C VAL A 490 -10.09 34.67 -9.39
N LEU A 491 -10.39 34.71 -8.10
CA LEU A 491 -11.66 34.21 -7.58
C LEU A 491 -12.70 35.31 -7.63
N GLU A 492 -13.88 34.98 -8.12
CA GLU A 492 -15.00 35.91 -8.23
C GLU A 492 -16.26 35.29 -7.64
N VAL A 493 -16.92 36.01 -6.75
CA VAL A 493 -18.28 35.69 -6.34
C VAL A 493 -19.21 36.47 -7.27
N ARG A 494 -20.11 35.76 -7.96
CA ARG A 494 -20.99 36.31 -8.98
C ARG A 494 -22.45 36.07 -8.66
N GLY A 495 -23.28 37.02 -9.12
CA GLY A 495 -24.71 37.00 -8.95
C GLY A 495 -25.46 36.17 -10.01
N GLU A 496 -26.75 35.93 -9.81
CA GLU A 496 -27.65 35.22 -10.75
C GLU A 496 -27.66 35.84 -12.16
N THR A 497 -27.53 37.17 -12.27
CA THR A 497 -27.45 37.92 -13.53
C THR A 497 -26.01 38.08 -14.06
N ASN A 498 -25.05 37.32 -13.51
CA ASN A 498 -23.62 37.41 -13.79
C ASN A 498 -22.96 38.73 -13.34
N GLY A 499 -23.62 39.53 -12.50
CA GLY A 499 -23.02 40.70 -11.85
C GLY A 499 -21.94 40.28 -10.86
N MET A 500 -20.76 40.92 -10.93
CA MET A 500 -19.66 40.65 -10.00
C MET A 500 -19.97 41.25 -8.62
N ILE A 501 -20.01 40.41 -7.58
CA ILE A 501 -20.26 40.81 -6.18
C ILE A 501 -18.93 41.07 -5.47
N TRP A 502 -17.98 40.16 -5.66
CA TRP A 502 -16.64 40.27 -5.10
C TRP A 502 -15.62 39.64 -6.03
N ARG A 503 -14.40 40.16 -6.00
CA ARG A 503 -13.27 39.67 -6.79
C ARG A 503 -11.99 39.78 -5.97
N SER A 504 -11.21 38.71 -5.91
CA SER A 504 -9.95 38.70 -5.16
C SER A 504 -8.90 39.64 -5.76
N SER A 505 -7.99 40.16 -4.93
CA SER A 505 -6.90 41.01 -5.40
C SER A 505 -5.94 40.25 -6.33
N ASN A 506 -5.51 40.87 -7.43
CA ASN A 506 -4.56 40.26 -8.36
C ASN A 506 -3.11 40.46 -7.85
N ARG A 507 -2.56 39.53 -7.07
CA ARG A 507 -1.12 39.55 -6.75
C ARG A 507 -0.37 38.89 -7.90
N LYS A 508 0.38 39.70 -8.68
CA LYS A 508 1.27 39.20 -9.74
C LYS A 508 2.17 38.11 -9.17
N LEU A 509 2.19 36.94 -9.82
CA LEU A 509 3.35 36.06 -9.72
C LEU A 509 4.56 36.85 -10.24
N ASP A 510 5.57 37.07 -9.41
CA ASP A 510 6.90 37.45 -9.91
C ASP A 510 7.51 36.23 -10.62
N LEU A 511 7.09 36.01 -11.86
CA LEU A 511 7.76 35.09 -12.79
C LEU A 511 8.97 35.83 -13.36
N TRP A 512 10.05 35.91 -12.58
CA TRP A 512 11.32 36.38 -13.13
C TRP A 512 11.98 35.29 -13.99
N LYS A 513 12.13 35.65 -15.27
CA LYS A 513 12.91 35.06 -16.36
C LYS A 513 13.90 33.96 -15.97
N TYR A 514 13.63 32.74 -16.41
CA TYR A 514 14.67 31.86 -16.93
C TYR A 514 14.16 31.20 -18.21
N ASP A 515 14.88 31.43 -19.29
CA ASP A 515 14.70 30.68 -20.53
C ASP A 515 15.14 29.23 -20.30
N ASP A 516 14.33 28.35 -20.90
CA ASP A 516 14.73 27.15 -21.63
C ASP A 516 14.34 25.77 -21.05
N TYR A 517 13.63 25.03 -21.91
CA TYR A 517 13.30 23.60 -21.88
C TYR A 517 12.66 23.00 -20.61
N ASP A 518 11.31 22.90 -20.61
CA ASP A 518 10.52 21.65 -20.47
C ASP A 518 9.06 21.94 -19.99
N ARG A 519 8.06 21.37 -20.68
CA ARG A 519 6.63 21.72 -20.63
C ARG A 519 5.81 20.76 -19.75
N SER A 520 6.01 20.76 -18.42
CA SER A 520 5.02 20.15 -17.50
C SER A 520 4.08 21.19 -16.89
N ASN A 521 3.38 21.93 -17.77
CA ASN A 521 2.37 22.94 -17.43
C ASN A 521 1.14 22.30 -16.76
N LYS A 522 1.11 22.20 -15.43
CA LYS A 522 -0.17 21.99 -14.71
C LYS A 522 -0.79 23.35 -14.42
N PRO A 523 -2.05 23.61 -14.85
CA PRO A 523 -2.69 24.89 -14.61
C PRO A 523 -2.92 25.11 -13.11
N PRO A 524 -2.87 26.37 -12.63
CA PRO A 524 -3.22 26.74 -11.26
C PRO A 524 -4.56 26.13 -10.83
N ARG A 525 -4.69 25.76 -9.55
CA ARG A 525 -5.94 25.24 -8.97
C ARG A 525 -6.22 25.90 -7.64
N PHE A 526 -7.49 26.16 -7.37
CA PHE A 526 -7.94 26.58 -6.04
C PHE A 526 -8.29 25.34 -5.20
N ILE A 527 -7.74 25.26 -4.00
CA ILE A 527 -7.82 24.08 -3.12
C ILE A 527 -7.96 24.54 -1.66
N VAL A 528 -8.58 23.70 -0.84
CA VAL A 528 -8.49 23.77 0.62
C VAL A 528 -7.57 22.65 1.11
N ASP A 529 -6.51 22.97 1.88
CA ASP A 529 -5.67 21.94 2.51
C ASP A 529 -6.28 21.43 3.82
N ASP A 530 -5.67 20.38 4.34
CA ASP A 530 -6.01 19.77 5.62
C ASP A 530 -5.45 20.58 6.83
N HIS A 531 -4.90 21.77 6.60
CA HIS A 531 -4.38 22.69 7.62
C HIS A 531 -5.21 23.98 7.71
N GLU A 532 -6.53 23.88 7.49
CA GLU A 532 -7.47 25.01 7.61
C GLU A 532 -7.19 26.17 6.64
N THR A 533 -6.50 25.92 5.53
CA THR A 533 -6.09 26.99 4.63
C THR A 533 -6.60 26.77 3.21
N PRO A 534 -7.48 27.65 2.70
CA PRO A 534 -7.79 27.70 1.28
C PRO A 534 -6.75 28.58 0.53
N TYR A 535 -6.26 28.09 -0.62
CA TYR A 535 -5.19 28.74 -1.38
C TYR A 535 -5.20 28.37 -2.87
N ILE A 536 -4.46 29.14 -3.67
CA ILE A 536 -4.18 28.81 -5.08
C ILE A 536 -2.81 28.12 -5.17
N ARG A 537 -2.79 26.93 -5.76
CA ARG A 537 -1.57 26.15 -6.02
C ARG A 537 -1.18 26.29 -7.49
N ALA A 538 0.01 26.85 -7.74
CA ALA A 538 0.69 26.84 -9.05
C ALA A 538 2.02 26.05 -8.94
N VAL A 539 2.45 25.39 -10.02
CA VAL A 539 3.69 24.60 -10.04
C VAL A 539 4.61 25.14 -11.13
N ASP A 540 5.85 25.47 -10.77
CA ASP A 540 6.97 25.59 -11.72
C ASP A 540 8.19 24.85 -11.13
N HIS A 541 8.98 24.16 -11.95
CA HIS A 541 10.13 23.33 -11.54
C HIS A 541 11.43 24.08 -11.91
N PRO A 542 12.52 24.11 -11.11
CA PRO A 542 13.09 22.95 -10.43
C PRO A 542 13.60 23.19 -9.01
N HIS A 543 12.76 23.63 -8.08
CA HIS A 543 13.00 23.37 -6.65
C HIS A 543 11.67 23.01 -6.01
N ARG A 544 11.68 22.03 -5.10
CA ARG A 544 10.51 21.46 -4.38
C ARG A 544 9.82 22.48 -3.44
N ALA A 545 9.47 23.65 -3.93
CA ALA A 545 8.68 24.64 -3.22
C ALA A 545 7.26 24.66 -3.82
N ARG A 546 6.28 24.19 -3.04
CA ARG A 546 4.87 24.48 -3.31
C ARG A 546 4.70 25.99 -3.12
N TYR A 547 4.66 26.78 -4.18
CA TYR A 547 4.30 28.19 -4.02
C TYR A 547 2.80 28.27 -3.74
N LYS A 548 2.46 28.66 -2.51
CA LYS A 548 1.10 29.11 -2.17
C LYS A 548 0.96 30.49 -2.81
N ALA A 549 0.50 30.53 -4.06
CA ALA A 549 0.42 31.78 -4.83
C ALA A 549 -0.55 32.80 -4.20
N TRP A 550 -1.47 32.31 -3.36
CA TRP A 550 -2.43 33.14 -2.65
C TRP A 550 -2.93 32.41 -1.39
N LEU A 551 -2.75 32.99 -0.19
CA LEU A 551 -3.24 32.45 1.09
C LEU A 551 -4.47 33.27 1.52
N LEU A 552 -5.62 32.63 1.78
CA LEU A 552 -6.83 33.37 2.20
C LEU A 552 -6.71 34.02 3.60
N THR A 553 -5.67 33.71 4.39
CA THR A 553 -5.43 34.35 5.69
C THR A 553 -5.10 35.84 5.57
N ASP A 554 -4.74 36.34 4.38
CA ASP A 554 -4.54 37.78 4.13
C ASP A 554 -5.85 38.60 4.13
N LEU A 555 -7.02 37.96 4.34
CA LEU A 555 -8.32 38.61 4.62
C LEU A 555 -8.49 39.03 6.11
N GLU A 556 -7.45 38.86 6.93
CA GLU A 556 -7.35 39.12 8.38
C GLU A 556 -7.66 40.56 8.88
N SER A 557 -8.40 41.39 8.14
CA SER A 557 -8.89 42.68 8.66
C SER A 557 -10.20 42.60 9.45
N SER A 558 -10.73 41.41 9.78
CA SER A 558 -11.92 41.27 10.65
C SER A 558 -11.79 40.18 11.71
N LEU A 559 -10.77 40.30 12.56
CA LEU A 559 -10.73 39.60 13.85
C LEU A 559 -11.87 40.10 14.76
N THR A 560 -13.03 39.43 14.72
CA THR A 560 -13.97 39.19 15.84
C THR A 560 -15.25 38.49 15.33
N PRO A 561 -15.46 37.19 15.57
CA PRO A 561 -16.71 36.51 15.21
C PRO A 561 -17.73 36.67 16.33
N THR A 562 -18.66 37.63 16.22
CA THR A 562 -19.77 37.75 17.20
C THR A 562 -21.14 38.06 16.58
N LYS A 563 -21.46 37.50 15.41
CA LYS A 563 -22.85 37.47 14.94
C LYS A 563 -23.15 36.18 14.19
N PRO A 564 -24.30 35.52 14.43
CA PRO A 564 -24.74 34.39 13.61
C PRO A 564 -24.72 34.80 12.13
N ALA A 565 -24.19 33.94 11.27
CA ALA A 565 -24.05 34.26 9.86
C ALA A 565 -25.45 34.29 9.22
N SER A 566 -25.92 35.49 8.86
CA SER A 566 -27.12 35.64 8.04
C SER A 566 -26.88 34.97 6.69
N VAL A 567 -27.76 34.07 6.28
CA VAL A 567 -27.76 33.43 4.96
C VAL A 567 -28.62 34.20 3.95
N GLY A 568 -28.93 35.47 4.23
CA GLY A 568 -29.81 36.31 3.43
C GLY A 568 -31.28 36.21 3.86
N ASP A 569 -32.20 36.63 3.01
CA ASP A 569 -33.66 36.60 3.25
C ASP A 569 -34.34 35.32 2.73
N THR A 570 -33.65 34.57 1.87
CA THR A 570 -34.22 33.46 1.12
C THR A 570 -33.45 32.14 1.34
N LEU A 571 -34.17 31.13 1.83
CA LEU A 571 -33.71 29.74 1.91
C LEU A 571 -34.16 28.98 0.65
N ARG A 572 -33.20 28.38 -0.07
CA ARG A 572 -33.40 27.68 -1.34
C ARG A 572 -33.33 26.15 -1.17
N PRO A 573 -33.85 25.35 -2.12
CA PRO A 573 -33.72 23.89 -2.09
C PRO A 573 -32.25 23.47 -2.01
N LYS A 574 -31.98 22.33 -1.37
CA LYS A 574 -30.64 21.74 -1.16
C LYS A 574 -29.73 22.46 -0.15
N PHE A 575 -30.18 23.55 0.46
CA PHE A 575 -29.55 24.12 1.64
C PHE A 575 -30.34 23.75 2.90
N THR A 576 -29.63 23.30 3.93
CA THR A 576 -30.21 23.01 5.25
C THR A 576 -29.78 24.10 6.22
N LEU A 577 -30.75 24.80 6.79
CA LEU A 577 -30.51 25.80 7.82
C LEU A 577 -30.29 25.06 9.16
N LYS A 578 -29.18 25.38 9.85
CA LYS A 578 -28.69 24.76 11.08
C LYS A 578 -28.76 25.79 12.24
N PRO A 579 -28.60 25.40 13.51
CA PRO A 579 -28.80 26.32 14.65
C PRO A 579 -27.90 27.56 14.67
N GLU A 580 -26.76 27.50 14.00
CA GLU A 580 -25.79 28.59 13.81
C GLU A 580 -26.18 29.60 12.70
N HIS A 581 -27.19 29.28 11.90
CA HIS A 581 -27.65 30.10 10.76
C HIS A 581 -28.84 30.99 11.15
N ILE A 582 -28.96 32.14 10.48
CA ILE A 582 -30.15 33.00 10.54
C ILE A 582 -30.60 33.34 9.11
N LEU A 583 -31.91 33.28 8.87
CA LEU A 583 -32.55 33.86 7.69
C LEU A 583 -33.12 35.23 8.10
N GLN A 584 -32.85 36.30 7.37
CA GLN A 584 -33.15 37.66 7.82
C GLN A 584 -33.76 38.48 6.68
N SER A 585 -34.84 39.21 6.97
CA SER A 585 -35.48 40.09 5.98
C SER A 585 -34.54 41.19 5.49
N THR A 586 -34.82 41.78 4.32
CA THR A 586 -34.00 42.81 3.69
C THR A 586 -33.73 44.03 4.59
N SER A 587 -34.72 44.46 5.37
CA SER A 587 -34.60 45.53 6.37
C SER A 587 -33.84 45.13 7.63
N GLY A 588 -33.61 43.83 7.85
CA GLY A 588 -32.96 43.29 9.03
C GLY A 588 -33.87 43.18 10.26
N ASN A 589 -35.11 43.66 10.18
CA ASN A 589 -36.02 43.75 11.32
C ASN A 589 -36.70 42.43 11.68
N TYR A 590 -36.66 41.44 10.78
CA TYR A 590 -37.25 40.13 11.01
C TYR A 590 -36.25 39.02 10.73
N GLN A 591 -36.24 38.00 11.58
CA GLN A 591 -35.27 36.90 11.49
C GLN A 591 -35.95 35.55 11.75
N ALA A 592 -35.75 34.58 10.87
CA ALA A 592 -36.06 33.18 11.14
C ALA A 592 -34.81 32.44 11.62
N LYS A 593 -34.89 31.79 12.78
CA LYS A 593 -33.74 31.16 13.45
C LYS A 593 -34.17 30.07 14.43
N PHE A 594 -33.19 29.35 14.97
CA PHE A 594 -33.39 28.42 16.07
C PHE A 594 -33.32 29.13 17.44
N THR A 595 -34.19 28.74 18.36
CA THR A 595 -34.02 29.06 19.79
C THR A 595 -32.97 28.15 20.42
N LYS A 596 -32.48 28.49 21.63
CA LYS A 596 -31.58 27.62 22.40
C LYS A 596 -32.15 26.22 22.71
N LYS A 597 -33.47 26.05 22.59
CA LYS A 597 -34.16 24.77 22.79
C LYS A 597 -34.36 23.98 21.49
N GLY A 598 -33.84 24.47 20.36
CA GLY A 598 -33.98 23.83 19.05
C GLY A 598 -35.31 24.12 18.35
N GLU A 599 -36.10 25.10 18.80
CA GLU A 599 -37.36 25.46 18.13
C GLU A 599 -37.09 26.41 16.96
N PHE A 600 -37.72 26.19 15.81
CA PHE A 600 -37.64 27.13 14.68
C PHE A 600 -38.69 28.24 14.81
N VAL A 601 -38.23 29.49 14.83
CA VAL A 601 -39.05 30.68 15.11
C VAL A 601 -38.80 31.78 14.09
N LEU A 602 -39.81 32.60 13.85
CA LEU A 602 -39.68 33.92 13.23
C LEU A 602 -39.74 34.97 14.36
N VAL A 603 -38.78 35.88 14.41
CA VAL A 603 -38.70 36.95 15.42
C VAL A 603 -38.74 38.32 14.76
N SER A 604 -39.22 39.32 15.49
CA SER A 604 -39.27 40.74 15.11
C SER A 604 -38.47 41.61 16.08
N GLY A 605 -37.80 42.64 15.53
CA GLY A 605 -37.16 43.72 16.28
C GLY A 605 -35.86 43.35 17.00
N THR A 606 -35.28 44.34 17.67
CA THR A 606 -34.04 44.20 18.47
C THR A 606 -34.21 43.33 19.72
N ASP A 607 -35.44 43.23 20.23
CA ASP A 607 -35.76 42.48 21.44
C ASP A 607 -36.12 41.00 21.15
N GLU A 608 -35.97 40.57 19.89
CA GLU A 608 -36.19 39.19 19.42
C GLU A 608 -37.56 38.63 19.78
N VAL A 609 -38.61 39.43 19.62
CA VAL A 609 -39.98 39.00 19.90
C VAL A 609 -40.38 37.92 18.91
N ILE A 610 -40.56 36.68 19.37
CA ILE A 610 -41.06 35.57 18.54
C ILE A 610 -42.44 35.96 18.05
N ILE A 611 -42.65 36.04 16.72
CA ILE A 611 -43.93 36.33 16.07
C ILE A 611 -44.58 35.11 15.41
N TRP A 612 -43.79 34.06 15.15
CA TRP A 612 -44.27 32.75 14.70
C TRP A 612 -43.36 31.64 15.22
N ARG A 613 -43.92 30.43 15.41
CA ARG A 613 -43.17 29.25 15.83
C ARG A 613 -43.67 27.99 15.15
N ALA A 614 -42.74 27.14 14.70
CA ALA A 614 -43.04 25.78 14.29
C ALA A 614 -43.39 24.93 15.53
N LYS A 615 -44.67 24.53 15.67
CA LYS A 615 -45.15 23.81 16.86
C LYS A 615 -44.45 22.46 17.03
N ARG A 616 -44.19 22.08 18.29
CA ARG A 616 -43.61 20.78 18.69
C ARG A 616 -42.23 20.45 18.07
N THR A 617 -41.43 21.48 17.77
CA THR A 617 -40.08 21.33 17.20
C THR A 617 -38.94 21.43 18.21
N VAL A 618 -39.20 21.20 19.50
CA VAL A 618 -38.14 21.22 20.51
C VAL A 618 -37.10 20.14 20.20
N TYR A 619 -35.82 20.48 20.39
CA TYR A 619 -34.66 19.66 20.03
C TYR A 619 -34.54 19.37 18.53
N SER A 620 -35.04 20.23 17.65
CA SER A 620 -34.68 20.16 16.22
C SER A 620 -33.33 20.81 15.96
N ASP A 621 -32.62 20.35 14.94
CA ASP A 621 -31.32 20.86 14.53
C ASP A 621 -31.26 21.28 13.05
N SER A 622 -32.36 21.13 12.31
CA SER A 622 -32.38 21.31 10.87
C SER A 622 -33.69 21.88 10.36
N VAL A 623 -33.60 22.81 9.41
CA VAL A 623 -34.72 23.24 8.55
C VAL A 623 -34.32 23.06 7.08
N TRP A 624 -35.15 22.39 6.29
CA TRP A 624 -34.88 22.12 4.89
C TRP A 624 -36.16 22.13 4.05
N ILE A 625 -36.00 22.24 2.73
CA ILE A 625 -37.09 22.15 1.77
C ILE A 625 -36.93 20.85 0.98
N THR A 626 -37.97 20.01 0.96
CA THR A 626 -37.97 18.75 0.19
C THR A 626 -38.09 19.00 -1.32
N GLU A 627 -37.75 18.02 -2.14
CA GLU A 627 -37.91 18.11 -3.61
C GLU A 627 -39.36 18.35 -4.05
N GLY A 628 -40.33 17.94 -3.23
CA GLY A 628 -41.75 18.20 -3.45
C GLY A 628 -42.21 19.61 -3.03
N GLY A 629 -41.32 20.46 -2.50
CA GLY A 629 -41.65 21.81 -2.07
C GLY A 629 -42.30 21.90 -0.69
N ASN A 630 -42.01 20.94 0.20
CA ASN A 630 -42.45 20.96 1.59
C ASN A 630 -41.34 21.55 2.48
N LEU A 631 -41.67 22.53 3.31
CA LEU A 631 -40.75 23.04 4.34
C LEU A 631 -40.81 22.10 5.55
N CYS A 632 -39.68 21.58 5.99
CA CYS A 632 -39.57 20.63 7.09
C CYS A 632 -38.67 21.18 8.20
N VAL A 633 -39.04 20.90 9.45
CA VAL A 633 -38.24 21.19 10.64
C VAL A 633 -38.11 19.90 11.47
N GLY A 634 -36.89 19.55 11.86
CA GLY A 634 -36.64 18.27 12.53
C GLY A 634 -35.16 17.94 12.68
N GLU A 635 -34.88 16.65 12.68
CA GLU A 635 -33.54 16.05 12.78
C GLU A 635 -33.27 15.32 11.47
N ILE A 636 -32.57 15.99 10.53
CA ILE A 636 -32.46 15.51 9.14
C ILE A 636 -31.66 14.21 9.03
N GLU A 637 -30.65 14.02 9.88
CA GLU A 637 -29.81 12.81 9.92
C GLU A 637 -30.56 11.60 10.48
N GLU A 638 -31.50 11.82 11.40
CA GLU A 638 -32.39 10.79 11.94
C GLU A 638 -33.63 10.55 11.07
N GLY A 639 -33.81 11.35 10.01
CA GLY A 639 -34.99 11.30 9.14
C GLY A 639 -36.28 11.70 9.83
N ASN A 640 -36.20 12.37 10.98
CA ASN A 640 -37.34 12.66 11.84
C ASN A 640 -37.90 14.07 11.57
N ILE A 641 -39.07 14.15 10.95
CA ILE A 641 -39.78 15.40 10.69
C ILE A 641 -40.72 15.70 11.86
N LYS A 642 -40.44 16.77 12.60
CA LYS A 642 -41.26 17.20 13.75
C LYS A 642 -42.35 18.19 13.36
N TRP A 643 -42.13 18.98 12.32
CA TRP A 643 -43.12 19.89 11.74
C TRP A 643 -42.91 20.03 10.24
N GLN A 644 -43.99 20.24 9.49
CA GLN A 644 -43.96 20.48 8.06
C GLN A 644 -45.05 21.45 7.59
N SER A 645 -44.85 22.11 6.44
CA SER A 645 -45.82 23.06 5.86
C SER A 645 -46.98 22.43 5.11
N GLU A 646 -46.95 21.11 4.88
CA GLU A 646 -47.96 20.34 4.13
C GLU A 646 -48.14 20.79 2.66
N THR A 647 -47.08 21.32 2.06
CA THR A 647 -47.08 21.85 0.68
C THR A 647 -46.42 20.92 -0.34
N ALA A 648 -46.29 19.63 -0.02
CA ALA A 648 -45.69 18.65 -0.93
C ALA A 648 -46.47 18.55 -2.25
N GLY A 649 -45.75 18.47 -3.37
CA GLY A 649 -46.31 18.37 -4.73
C GLY A 649 -46.63 19.71 -5.42
N THR A 650 -46.26 20.84 -4.81
CA THR A 650 -46.64 22.18 -5.32
C THR A 650 -45.66 22.81 -6.34
N GLY A 651 -44.49 22.20 -6.59
CA GLY A 651 -43.57 22.61 -7.67
C GLY A 651 -42.08 22.40 -7.35
N SER A 652 -41.21 22.53 -8.36
CA SER A 652 -39.76 22.21 -8.31
C SER A 652 -38.82 23.40 -8.05
N ASP A 653 -39.34 24.59 -7.73
CA ASP A 653 -38.61 25.82 -7.32
C ASP A 653 -39.17 26.33 -6.00
N ALA A 654 -39.03 25.54 -4.93
CA ALA A 654 -39.56 25.93 -3.62
C ALA A 654 -38.54 26.78 -2.85
N ARG A 655 -38.88 28.00 -2.45
CA ARG A 655 -38.01 28.88 -1.66
C ARG A 655 -38.76 29.52 -0.51
N LEU A 656 -38.16 29.54 0.67
CA LEU A 656 -38.69 30.19 1.86
C LEU A 656 -38.08 31.58 1.97
N VAL A 657 -38.90 32.62 2.08
CA VAL A 657 -38.47 34.03 2.10
C VAL A 657 -38.98 34.71 3.37
N VAL A 658 -38.12 35.40 4.10
CA VAL A 658 -38.52 36.29 5.20
C VAL A 658 -38.66 37.70 4.66
N GLN A 659 -39.87 38.23 4.72
CA GLN A 659 -40.25 39.49 4.09
C GLN A 659 -40.22 40.65 5.10
N ASP A 660 -40.09 41.88 4.58
CA ASP A 660 -40.02 43.10 5.39
C ASP A 660 -41.36 43.52 6.01
N ASP A 661 -42.45 42.87 5.63
CA ASP A 661 -43.76 43.03 6.25
C ASP A 661 -43.95 42.12 7.49
N GLY A 662 -42.92 41.33 7.83
CA GLY A 662 -42.93 40.40 8.96
C GLY A 662 -43.53 39.04 8.64
N ASN A 663 -43.77 38.72 7.36
CA ASN A 663 -44.22 37.41 6.93
C ASN A 663 -43.06 36.50 6.52
N MET A 664 -43.24 35.19 6.68
CA MET A 664 -42.32 34.18 6.17
C MET A 664 -43.10 33.31 5.18
N CYS A 665 -42.72 33.39 3.90
CA CYS A 665 -43.48 32.85 2.78
C CYS A 665 -42.69 31.77 2.04
N LEU A 666 -43.30 30.61 1.83
CA LEU A 666 -42.82 29.58 0.93
C LEU A 666 -43.43 29.79 -0.45
N TYR A 667 -42.58 30.02 -1.45
CA TYR A 667 -42.97 30.15 -2.84
C TYR A 667 -42.59 28.88 -3.60
N ALA A 668 -43.49 28.31 -4.40
CA ALA A 668 -43.18 27.27 -5.37
C ALA A 668 -43.90 27.53 -6.70
N GLY A 669 -43.20 27.32 -7.82
CA GLY A 669 -43.76 27.55 -9.16
C GLY A 669 -44.24 28.99 -9.40
N GLY A 670 -43.58 29.97 -8.77
CA GLY A 670 -43.94 31.40 -8.84
C GLY A 670 -45.16 31.81 -8.02
N LYS A 671 -45.74 30.91 -7.22
CA LYS A 671 -46.88 31.21 -6.33
C LYS A 671 -46.49 31.01 -4.87
N CYS A 672 -47.09 31.79 -3.97
CA CYS A 672 -46.98 31.53 -2.54
C CYS A 672 -47.82 30.29 -2.21
N THR A 673 -47.19 29.24 -1.70
CA THR A 673 -47.82 27.95 -1.37
C THR A 673 -48.05 27.78 0.13
N TRP A 674 -47.27 28.49 0.95
CA TRP A 674 -47.47 28.59 2.39
C TRP A 674 -46.95 29.93 2.92
N HIS A 675 -47.54 30.43 4.01
CA HIS A 675 -47.05 31.63 4.70
C HIS A 675 -47.29 31.51 6.21
N SER A 676 -46.49 32.22 7.00
CA SER A 676 -46.65 32.26 8.45
C SER A 676 -47.87 33.06 8.91
N ASP A 677 -48.48 33.86 8.03
CA ASP A 677 -49.66 34.72 8.31
C ASP A 677 -49.40 35.73 9.44
N THR A 678 -48.20 36.30 9.44
CA THR A 678 -47.70 37.20 10.51
C THR A 678 -47.52 38.65 10.08
N VAL A 679 -48.10 39.03 8.93
CA VAL A 679 -48.04 40.40 8.40
C VAL A 679 -48.49 41.39 9.48
N GLY A 680 -47.59 42.28 9.90
CA GLY A 680 -47.89 43.34 10.88
C GLY A 680 -47.89 42.96 12.37
N GLY A 681 -47.47 41.74 12.75
CA GLY A 681 -47.21 41.36 14.15
C GLY A 681 -47.95 40.12 14.66
N TRP A 682 -47.75 39.80 15.96
CA TRP A 682 -48.23 38.58 16.63
C TRP A 682 -49.74 38.38 16.47
N ARG A 683 -50.18 37.27 15.86
CA ARG A 683 -51.58 36.80 15.98
C ARG A 683 -51.70 35.89 17.19
N LYS A 684 -52.63 36.24 18.08
CA LYS A 684 -52.94 35.53 19.33
C LYS A 684 -53.77 34.26 19.15
N ASP A 685 -54.09 33.89 17.91
CA ASP A 685 -55.28 33.06 17.61
C ASP A 685 -54.97 31.58 17.26
N LEU A 686 -53.77 31.06 17.55
CA LEU A 686 -53.46 29.64 17.33
C LEU A 686 -53.00 28.87 18.57
N ASP A 687 -53.04 29.47 19.76
CA ASP A 687 -52.95 28.75 21.04
C ASP A 687 -54.35 28.42 21.57
N VAL A 688 -54.98 27.41 20.96
CA VAL A 688 -56.07 26.67 21.60
C VAL A 688 -55.76 25.17 21.43
N TRP A 689 -55.10 24.63 22.48
CA TRP A 689 -54.91 23.22 22.87
C TRP A 689 -54.21 22.25 21.90
#